data_AF-A0A9Q1B6C5-F1
#
_entry.id   AF-A0A9Q1B6C5-F1
#
_cell.length_a   1.000
_cell.length_b   1.000
_cell.length_c   1.000
_cell.angle_alpha   90.00
_cell.angle_beta   90.00
_cell.angle_gamma   90.00
#
_symmetry.space_group_name_H-M   'P 1'
#
loop_
_entity.id
_entity.type
_entity.pdbx_description
1 polymer ?
#
loop_
_entity_poly.entity_id
_entity_poly.type
_entity_poly.pdbx_seq_one_letter_code
_entity_poly.pdbx_strand_id
1 'polypeptide(L)'
;MKESQRMDYQNDWKLITVFHPCPSYFVGSQVALEKLLVSKRYDQNSDFTVVLQTSLLEENVPVQARSPGKNAGKMTLGKISGDGLAGIALGVGLWNNMMKPIGQKQLYSFTEVPEAWCPSQERSYGTSIPCSNHLPSDVIPTSDILHEFNPSLLGFSTGKGSQDTAKAYLNQAVAGARAENLPSQARRLIELMKSDSNINFQEDWKLITLFIGGNDLCDHCKDPVRYSPENFASNIQTALDILHNEVPRAFVNLVTILHITSLRKLYQEKKVYCPRLILRSLCSCVLKPDDDSAAVELLESFNKRYQDGLPDSSYFAPDCFHFHQKAHTQAALGLWNNMLEPVGQKTKLRRLENTITPKCPSEDQPYLMTHRNSNSTYTNDITSVYGSQLLCGDRIPSADYPASVHALKPADVQIIAALGDSWTAGNGIGSKPSDVLDMNTEYRGLAWSIGGDASLKTVTTLPNILREFSENLIGYSTGTGGVNGTTAFLNQAVPGAKAEDLPDQVRRLVKSMKNDSRIKFETDWKIITIYIGVHDLCNYCKDVNHYSAVNFSRYVQEALDLLHAEVPKALVNLVDVMDLLPLRHLFLDRRLSCPIHPAEGLCSCILSVQEGSSELVAMEKAIQAYQSSLQQLVESGQYDVHEDFTVVLQPFLRTITLPLLQDERPDMTFFAPDCFHLSQKSHSQLSRALWNNMLQPLGKKATSFSFADNITLSCPTLHQPFLGTHKNSNGTHSPLDPTKKPSQNWGSDLLCQEQTISQKASMSVHTLQPADIQVVAALGDSLTTAVGVKATSLNDLQTAWRGLSWSSGSDGSLENHTTLPNILEKFNPTLIGASTGTQKETSGFNVAKEGAVSRNLPAQARELIERMKSKPDINYKEDWKLVTILIGGNDLCQYCLDKETYSVENYVKHLQDTLDILYEELPRAFVNMVEIMELTELRRIEREASGCVHSGASLCPCILNPQENSPELQEMERTNRDFQDRTAMLIHSGRYNLREDFAVVVQPFFRNTIMPLDNDGKPDLSFFASDCFHFSERGQAEMAKALWNNMLEPVGSKQSYNNFTYERSKLKCPTSEHPFIFTPKNSNLQTLGIEAGSNGDVVPYWAVIIAATAGILAGSLIVWVVSQRVGKGRRARGTAMDGKTTAF
;
A
#
# COMPACT_ATOMS: atom_id res chain seq x y z
N MET A 1 42.82 39.76 -8.75
CA MET A 1 42.46 39.95 -7.31
C MET A 1 40.97 39.78 -7.18
N LYS A 2 40.49 38.95 -6.24
CA LYS A 2 39.07 38.79 -5.85
C LYS A 2 38.01 38.94 -6.96
N GLU A 3 37.80 37.87 -7.71
CA GLU A 3 36.43 37.48 -8.07
C GLU A 3 35.92 36.56 -6.96
N SER A 4 34.63 36.68 -6.59
CA SER A 4 34.03 35.91 -5.50
C SER A 4 32.87 35.07 -6.00
N GLN A 5 32.91 33.77 -5.69
CA GLN A 5 31.87 32.81 -6.03
C GLN A 5 30.50 33.23 -5.49
N ARG A 6 29.45 32.99 -6.29
CA ARG A 6 28.12 32.64 -5.77
C ARG A 6 27.59 31.46 -6.57
N MET A 7 27.17 30.42 -5.85
CA MET A 7 26.42 29.31 -6.43
C MET A 7 24.95 29.73 -6.52
N ASP A 8 24.31 29.48 -7.65
CA ASP A 8 22.85 29.39 -7.71
C ASP A 8 22.43 27.95 -7.47
N TYR A 9 21.59 27.74 -6.45
CA TYR A 9 20.86 26.50 -6.18
C TYR A 9 19.39 26.78 -6.45
N GLN A 10 18.87 26.38 -7.62
CA GLN A 10 17.43 26.37 -7.86
C GLN A 10 16.81 25.07 -7.32
N ASN A 11 16.17 25.19 -6.15
CA ASN A 11 15.40 24.12 -5.51
C ASN A 11 13.93 24.57 -5.37
N ASP A 12 13.15 24.41 -6.44
CA ASP A 12 11.71 24.76 -6.47
C ASP A 12 10.86 23.70 -5.74
N TRP A 13 10.84 23.76 -4.41
CA TRP A 13 9.94 22.96 -3.57
C TRP A 13 8.48 23.44 -3.72
N LYS A 14 7.72 22.82 -4.63
CA LYS A 14 6.25 22.96 -4.66
C LYS A 14 5.62 22.21 -3.50
N LEU A 15 5.24 22.94 -2.45
CA LEU A 15 4.40 22.39 -1.36
C LEU A 15 3.08 21.85 -1.92
N ILE A 16 2.84 20.54 -1.72
CA ILE A 16 1.51 19.95 -1.81
C ILE A 16 0.85 20.12 -0.43
N THR A 17 -0.04 21.09 -0.30
CA THR A 17 -0.72 21.39 0.98
C THR A 17 -1.85 20.39 1.24
N VAL A 18 -1.52 19.26 1.87
CA VAL A 18 -2.50 18.25 2.32
C VAL A 18 -3.27 18.78 3.54
N PHE A 19 -4.58 18.98 3.39
CA PHE A 19 -5.47 19.35 4.50
C PHE A 19 -5.96 18.09 5.24
N HIS A 20 -5.35 17.77 6.38
CA HIS A 20 -5.85 16.70 7.25
C HIS A 20 -7.17 17.11 7.95
N PRO A 21 -8.19 16.23 7.99
CA PRO A 21 -9.46 16.52 8.65
C PRO A 21 -9.34 16.45 10.18
N CYS A 22 -9.72 17.53 10.87
CA CYS A 22 -9.69 17.65 12.34
C CYS A 22 -10.27 16.48 13.17
N PRO A 23 -11.32 15.71 12.78
CA PRO A 23 -11.74 14.52 13.55
C PRO A 23 -10.63 13.47 13.75
N SER A 24 -9.68 13.34 12.83
CA SER A 24 -8.54 12.40 12.97
C SER A 24 -7.67 12.73 14.19
N TYR A 25 -7.42 14.03 14.43
CA TYR A 25 -6.63 14.50 15.57
C TYR A 25 -7.27 14.16 16.91
N PHE A 26 -8.60 14.27 17.01
CA PHE A 26 -9.32 13.98 18.25
C PHE A 26 -9.20 12.50 18.65
N VAL A 27 -9.49 11.60 17.70
CA VAL A 27 -9.41 10.15 17.94
C VAL A 27 -7.97 9.72 18.21
N GLY A 28 -7.02 10.18 17.39
CA GLY A 28 -5.59 9.90 17.60
C GLY A 28 -5.10 10.36 18.97
N SER A 29 -5.52 11.55 19.42
CA SER A 29 -5.11 12.09 20.73
C SER A 29 -5.68 11.28 21.90
N GLN A 30 -6.94 10.83 21.83
CA GLN A 30 -7.50 9.96 22.86
C GLN A 30 -6.80 8.59 22.89
N VAL A 31 -6.59 7.97 21.72
CA VAL A 31 -5.91 6.67 21.60
C VAL A 31 -4.48 6.75 22.11
N ALA A 32 -3.76 7.86 21.86
CA ALA A 32 -2.41 8.06 22.36
C ALA A 32 -2.36 8.20 23.90
N LEU A 33 -3.35 8.84 24.52
CA LEU A 33 -3.47 8.88 26.00
C LEU A 33 -3.85 7.52 26.60
N GLU A 34 -4.74 6.76 25.94
CA GLU A 34 -5.07 5.40 26.38
C GLU A 34 -3.84 4.48 26.31
N LYS A 35 -3.06 4.53 25.22
CA LYS A 35 -1.79 3.78 25.06
C LYS A 35 -0.74 4.15 26.11
N LEU A 36 -0.60 5.44 26.45
CA LEU A 36 0.35 5.90 27.46
C LEU A 36 0.13 5.21 28.82
N LEU A 37 -1.13 4.99 29.19
CA LEU A 37 -1.51 4.39 30.48
C LEU A 37 -1.57 2.85 30.47
N VAL A 38 -1.79 2.22 29.30
CA VAL A 38 -1.66 0.74 29.13
C VAL A 38 -0.30 0.22 29.61
N SER A 39 0.76 1.05 29.54
CA SER A 39 2.10 0.72 30.02
C SER A 39 2.20 0.36 31.52
N LYS A 40 1.20 0.75 32.34
CA LYS A 40 1.21 0.67 33.81
C LYS A 40 2.41 1.33 34.49
N ARG A 41 3.19 2.17 33.79
CA ARG A 41 4.39 2.85 34.32
C ARG A 41 4.10 3.55 35.65
N TYR A 42 2.98 4.26 35.72
CA TYR A 42 2.60 5.08 36.86
C TYR A 42 1.83 4.32 37.96
N ASP A 43 1.55 3.02 37.76
CA ASP A 43 0.92 2.14 38.75
C ASP A 43 1.95 1.16 39.36
N GLN A 44 3.26 1.42 39.24
CA GLN A 44 4.32 0.56 39.80
C GLN A 44 4.38 0.68 41.33
N ASN A 45 4.40 1.90 41.85
CA ASN A 45 4.36 2.17 43.29
C ASN A 45 2.93 2.09 43.84
N SER A 46 2.79 2.01 45.17
CA SER A 46 1.47 1.99 45.83
C SER A 46 0.93 3.38 46.19
N ASP A 47 1.74 4.42 46.05
CA ASP A 47 1.42 5.80 46.41
C ASP A 47 1.31 6.74 45.19
N PHE A 48 1.38 6.21 43.97
CA PHE A 48 1.11 6.96 42.74
C PHE A 48 0.16 6.17 41.82
N THR A 49 -0.70 6.87 41.09
CA THR A 49 -1.52 6.31 40.00
C THR A 49 -1.99 7.43 39.07
N VAL A 50 -2.14 7.12 37.77
CA VAL A 50 -2.73 8.02 36.78
C VAL A 50 -3.94 7.33 36.17
N VAL A 51 -5.12 7.90 36.38
CA VAL A 51 -6.38 7.31 35.93
C VAL A 51 -6.99 8.20 34.84
N LEU A 52 -7.27 7.61 33.69
CA LEU A 52 -7.97 8.30 32.61
C LEU A 52 -9.43 8.56 33.00
N GLN A 53 -9.86 9.80 32.81
CA GLN A 53 -11.24 10.23 33.03
C GLN A 53 -11.82 10.71 31.69
N THR A 54 -12.92 10.07 31.28
CA THR A 54 -13.59 10.36 30.00
C THR A 54 -14.40 11.65 30.07
N SER A 55 -14.34 12.43 28.99
CA SER A 55 -14.88 13.78 28.87
C SER A 55 -16.39 13.82 28.62
N LEU A 56 -16.97 15.01 28.81
CA LEU A 56 -18.34 15.30 28.38
C LEU A 56 -18.45 15.37 26.85
N LEU A 57 -19.68 15.12 26.38
CA LEU A 57 -20.14 15.28 25.00
C LEU A 57 -21.39 16.18 24.97
N GLU A 58 -21.79 16.57 23.77
CA GLU A 58 -23.02 17.30 23.51
C GLU A 58 -23.77 16.64 22.34
N GLU A 59 -25.00 16.17 22.60
CA GLU A 59 -25.86 15.53 21.60
C GLU A 59 -27.34 15.83 21.92
N ASN A 60 -27.98 16.56 21.02
CA ASN A 60 -29.43 16.64 20.75
C ASN A 60 -30.44 16.68 21.92
N VAL A 61 -30.95 17.88 22.17
CA VAL A 61 -32.23 18.18 22.82
C VAL A 61 -33.43 17.51 22.10
N PRO A 62 -34.34 16.82 22.82
CA PRO A 62 -35.68 16.50 22.29
C PRO A 62 -36.61 17.71 22.39
N VAL A 63 -36.85 18.41 21.27
CA VAL A 63 -37.71 19.61 21.25
C VAL A 63 -39.19 19.25 21.44
N GLN A 64 -39.73 19.51 22.63
CA GLN A 64 -41.18 19.51 22.86
C GLN A 64 -41.82 20.69 22.11
N ALA A 65 -42.84 20.41 21.30
CA ALA A 65 -43.30 21.35 20.28
C ALA A 65 -43.89 22.67 20.84
N ARG A 66 -43.42 23.79 20.32
CA ARG A 66 -44.16 25.07 20.27
C ARG A 66 -44.22 25.57 18.83
N SER A 67 -45.38 26.11 18.46
CA SER A 67 -45.77 26.37 17.07
C SER A 67 -45.09 27.61 16.46
N PRO A 68 -44.91 27.66 15.12
CA PRO A 68 -44.16 28.72 14.46
C PRO A 68 -44.97 30.02 14.33
N GLY A 69 -44.59 31.04 15.09
CA GLY A 69 -44.97 32.43 14.82
C GLY A 69 -44.30 32.94 13.54
N LYS A 70 -45.09 33.42 12.58
CA LYS A 70 -44.58 33.93 11.29
C LYS A 70 -43.95 35.32 11.41
N ASN A 71 -43.09 35.62 10.43
CA ASN A 71 -42.53 36.92 10.02
C ASN A 71 -41.16 37.32 10.61
N ALA A 72 -40.14 37.20 9.78
CA ALA A 72 -38.94 38.03 9.81
C ALA A 72 -38.69 38.57 8.39
N GLY A 73 -38.89 39.88 8.19
CA GLY A 73 -38.61 40.54 6.91
C GLY A 73 -37.11 40.77 6.70
N LYS A 74 -36.70 40.98 5.44
CA LYS A 74 -35.33 41.40 5.14
C LYS A 74 -35.02 42.76 5.78
N MET A 75 -33.87 42.89 6.42
CA MET A 75 -33.26 44.19 6.66
C MET A 75 -31.76 44.11 6.40
N THR A 76 -31.29 44.89 5.43
CA THR A 76 -29.87 44.96 5.04
C THR A 76 -29.22 46.11 5.80
N LEU A 77 -28.12 45.88 6.51
CA LEU A 77 -27.44 46.95 7.25
C LEU A 77 -26.29 47.57 6.44
N GLY A 78 -26.36 48.90 6.28
CA GLY A 78 -25.24 49.72 5.78
C GLY A 78 -24.24 50.08 6.88
N LYS A 79 -23.24 50.89 6.53
CA LYS A 79 -22.16 51.31 7.45
C LYS A 79 -22.67 52.11 8.65
N ILE A 80 -21.99 51.95 9.77
CA ILE A 80 -22.20 52.70 11.03
C ILE A 80 -21.40 54.00 11.02
N SER A 81 -22.02 55.10 11.48
CA SER A 81 -21.29 56.26 12.02
C SER A 81 -22.17 57.03 13.02
N GLY A 82 -21.71 57.10 14.27
CA GLY A 82 -22.03 58.16 15.25
C GLY A 82 -23.49 58.58 15.48
N ASP A 83 -24.26 57.80 16.25
CA ASP A 83 -25.41 58.32 17.02
C ASP A 83 -25.79 57.41 18.22
N GLY A 84 -24.79 56.96 18.98
CA GLY A 84 -24.90 55.81 19.89
C GLY A 84 -25.80 56.00 21.12
N LEU A 85 -25.98 57.23 21.62
CA LEU A 85 -26.65 57.47 22.91
C LEU A 85 -28.19 57.34 22.83
N ALA A 86 -28.81 57.85 21.76
CA ALA A 86 -30.26 57.77 21.59
C ALA A 86 -30.75 56.30 21.46
N GLY A 87 -29.99 55.46 20.75
CA GLY A 87 -30.30 54.04 20.60
C GLY A 87 -30.19 53.25 21.91
N ILE A 88 -29.18 53.55 22.73
CA ILE A 88 -29.00 52.91 24.05
C ILE A 88 -30.13 53.32 25.02
N ALA A 89 -30.48 54.61 25.07
CA ALA A 89 -31.58 55.11 25.89
C ALA A 89 -32.91 54.43 25.54
N LEU A 90 -33.23 54.32 24.24
CA LEU A 90 -34.43 53.65 23.77
C LEU A 90 -34.42 52.14 24.08
N GLY A 91 -33.26 51.49 23.92
CA GLY A 91 -33.09 50.06 24.20
C GLY A 91 -33.30 49.70 25.67
N VAL A 92 -32.68 50.43 26.60
CA VAL A 92 -32.84 50.22 28.04
C VAL A 92 -34.24 50.63 28.51
N GLY A 93 -34.81 51.70 27.95
CA GLY A 93 -36.19 52.10 28.18
C GLY A 93 -37.19 51.01 27.79
N LEU A 94 -37.05 50.44 26.58
CA LEU A 94 -37.87 49.32 26.11
C LEU A 94 -37.70 48.07 26.98
N TRP A 95 -36.47 47.71 27.34
CA TRP A 95 -36.16 46.58 28.22
C TRP A 95 -36.90 46.69 29.56
N ASN A 96 -36.74 47.82 30.26
CA ASN A 96 -37.39 48.04 31.56
C ASN A 96 -38.93 48.11 31.45
N ASN A 97 -39.49 48.64 30.35
CA ASN A 97 -40.94 48.72 30.15
C ASN A 97 -41.55 47.39 29.64
N MET A 98 -40.75 46.49 29.07
CA MET A 98 -41.16 45.10 28.79
C MET A 98 -41.35 44.31 30.09
N MET A 99 -40.54 44.57 31.11
CA MET A 99 -40.59 43.91 32.43
C MET A 99 -41.73 44.39 33.36
N LYS A 100 -42.53 45.38 32.96
CA LYS A 100 -43.68 45.88 33.74
C LYS A 100 -45.03 45.30 33.28
N PRO A 101 -46.01 45.08 34.19
CA PRO A 101 -47.36 44.64 33.85
C PRO A 101 -48.07 45.58 32.86
N ILE A 102 -49.02 45.03 32.10
CA ILE A 102 -49.65 45.69 30.94
C ILE A 102 -50.34 47.02 31.30
N GLY A 103 -50.86 47.17 32.53
CA GLY A 103 -51.49 48.41 33.02
C GLY A 103 -50.55 49.46 33.63
N GLN A 104 -49.23 49.25 33.66
CA GLN A 104 -48.27 50.14 34.35
C GLN A 104 -47.16 50.69 33.42
N LYS A 105 -47.37 50.65 32.10
CA LYS A 105 -46.39 51.12 31.12
C LYS A 105 -46.55 52.62 30.87
N GLN A 106 -45.48 53.38 31.08
CA GLN A 106 -45.47 54.83 30.83
C GLN A 106 -44.95 55.16 29.44
N LEU A 107 -45.35 56.33 28.93
CA LEU A 107 -44.86 56.89 27.66
C LEU A 107 -43.46 57.48 27.85
N TYR A 108 -42.59 57.35 26.85
CA TYR A 108 -41.17 57.71 26.96
C TYR A 108 -40.92 59.22 26.82
N SER A 109 -40.02 59.75 27.67
CA SER A 109 -39.31 61.01 27.44
C SER A 109 -37.90 60.71 26.91
N PHE A 110 -37.35 61.61 26.10
CA PHE A 110 -36.08 61.41 25.36
C PHE A 110 -34.86 62.06 26.02
N THR A 111 -34.94 62.47 27.29
CA THR A 111 -33.96 63.37 27.93
C THR A 111 -32.99 62.73 28.92
N GLU A 112 -33.26 61.53 29.45
CA GLU A 112 -32.38 60.85 30.43
C GLU A 112 -32.29 59.34 30.18
N VAL A 113 -31.19 58.71 30.60
CA VAL A 113 -30.92 57.27 30.44
C VAL A 113 -31.19 56.54 31.77
N PRO A 114 -32.18 55.64 31.87
CA PRO A 114 -32.43 54.87 33.10
C PRO A 114 -31.40 53.76 33.32
N GLU A 115 -31.17 53.35 34.56
CA GLU A 115 -30.44 52.11 34.87
C GLU A 115 -31.22 50.87 34.40
N ALA A 116 -30.49 49.86 33.90
CA ALA A 116 -31.09 48.61 33.43
C ALA A 116 -31.34 47.65 34.59
N TRP A 117 -32.58 47.15 34.75
CA TRP A 117 -32.89 46.12 35.73
C TRP A 117 -32.65 44.73 35.13
N CYS A 118 -31.77 43.95 35.74
CA CYS A 118 -31.62 42.52 35.48
C CYS A 118 -32.62 41.73 36.32
N PRO A 119 -33.28 40.68 35.78
CA PRO A 119 -34.13 39.80 36.58
C PRO A 119 -33.26 39.00 37.57
N SER A 120 -33.59 39.07 38.85
CA SER A 120 -33.05 38.17 39.88
C SER A 120 -33.45 36.73 39.56
N GLN A 121 -32.48 35.88 39.19
CA GLN A 121 -32.74 34.46 38.90
C GLN A 121 -32.89 33.65 40.20
N GLU A 122 -34.03 33.81 40.87
CA GLU A 122 -34.53 32.79 41.81
C GLU A 122 -34.97 31.54 41.04
N ARG A 123 -34.00 30.80 40.50
CA ARG A 123 -34.13 29.39 40.11
C ARG A 123 -32.83 28.66 40.43
N SER A 124 -32.64 28.42 41.73
CA SER A 124 -31.64 27.50 42.23
C SER A 124 -31.81 26.11 41.59
N TYR A 125 -30.90 25.74 40.69
CA TYR A 125 -30.75 24.34 40.25
C TYR A 125 -29.97 23.54 41.30
N GLY A 126 -30.45 23.62 42.55
CA GLY A 126 -29.88 22.95 43.70
C GLY A 126 -30.07 21.45 43.59
N THR A 127 -29.06 20.74 43.10
CA THR A 127 -28.90 19.32 43.40
C THR A 127 -28.32 19.21 44.80
N SER A 128 -29.16 18.93 45.79
CA SER A 128 -28.71 18.64 47.15
C SER A 128 -27.83 17.39 47.11
N ILE A 129 -26.54 17.55 47.38
CA ILE A 129 -25.68 16.42 47.74
C ILE A 129 -26.28 15.82 49.03
N PRO A 130 -26.42 14.48 49.18
CA PRO A 130 -26.97 13.89 50.41
C PRO A 130 -26.09 14.02 51.67
N CYS A 131 -25.01 14.79 51.58
CA CYS A 131 -24.10 15.17 52.67
C CYS A 131 -24.54 16.52 53.26
N SER A 132 -24.08 16.85 54.48
CA SER A 132 -24.88 17.70 55.39
C SER A 132 -24.44 19.17 55.51
N ASN A 133 -25.40 20.06 55.27
CA ASN A 133 -25.50 21.42 55.82
C ASN A 133 -24.57 22.52 55.29
N HIS A 134 -24.55 22.76 53.97
CA HIS A 134 -24.22 24.09 53.43
C HIS A 134 -25.25 24.62 52.42
N LEU A 135 -25.29 25.95 52.26
CA LEU A 135 -26.21 26.65 51.34
C LEU A 135 -25.76 26.47 49.87
N PRO A 136 -26.69 26.41 48.91
CA PRO A 136 -26.37 26.08 47.53
C PRO A 136 -25.54 27.18 46.86
N SER A 137 -24.35 26.82 46.41
CA SER A 137 -23.60 27.56 45.39
C SER A 137 -24.20 27.29 44.01
N ASP A 138 -24.29 28.31 43.16
CA ASP A 138 -24.67 28.15 41.75
C ASP A 138 -23.56 27.46 40.89
N VAL A 139 -22.45 27.04 41.53
CA VAL A 139 -21.42 26.15 40.96
C VAL A 139 -21.18 25.00 41.93
N ILE A 140 -21.12 23.76 41.44
CA ILE A 140 -20.62 22.63 42.22
C ILE A 140 -19.30 22.17 41.59
N PRO A 141 -18.15 22.78 41.93
CA PRO A 141 -16.84 22.28 41.52
C PRO A 141 -16.46 21.02 42.31
N THR A 142 -15.51 20.23 41.80
CA THR A 142 -15.10 18.97 42.45
C THR A 142 -14.44 19.19 43.82
N SER A 143 -13.88 20.37 44.09
CA SER A 143 -13.38 20.78 45.42
C SER A 143 -14.46 20.71 46.48
N ASP A 144 -15.66 21.20 46.17
CA ASP A 144 -16.74 21.37 47.14
C ASP A 144 -17.38 20.01 47.45
N ILE A 145 -17.49 19.14 46.43
CA ILE A 145 -17.88 17.73 46.61
C ILE A 145 -16.87 16.99 47.49
N LEU A 146 -15.57 17.23 47.32
CA LEU A 146 -14.52 16.64 48.17
C LEU A 146 -14.53 17.21 49.60
N HIS A 147 -14.89 18.48 49.77
CA HIS A 147 -14.91 19.15 51.08
C HIS A 147 -16.00 18.58 52.01
N GLU A 148 -17.10 18.05 51.46
CA GLU A 148 -18.12 17.29 52.22
C GLU A 148 -17.55 16.02 52.88
N PHE A 149 -16.51 15.40 52.28
CA PHE A 149 -15.83 14.22 52.82
C PHE A 149 -14.54 14.56 53.58
N ASN A 150 -13.91 15.70 53.28
CA ASN A 150 -12.70 16.18 53.93
C ASN A 150 -12.76 17.72 54.13
N PRO A 151 -13.24 18.21 55.29
CA PRO A 151 -13.27 19.64 55.61
C PRO A 151 -11.89 20.24 55.93
N SER A 152 -10.80 19.48 55.77
CA SER A 152 -9.41 19.94 55.82
C SER A 152 -8.73 19.93 54.45
N LEU A 153 -9.51 19.88 53.36
CA LEU A 153 -9.00 19.96 51.99
C LEU A 153 -8.28 21.30 51.74
N LEU A 154 -7.10 21.24 51.14
CA LEU A 154 -6.30 22.41 50.73
C LEU A 154 -6.07 22.42 49.21
N GLY A 155 -5.53 23.53 48.69
CA GLY A 155 -5.06 23.66 47.31
C GLY A 155 -6.04 24.27 46.30
N PHE A 156 -7.32 24.42 46.65
CA PHE A 156 -8.34 24.93 45.73
C PHE A 156 -8.26 26.45 45.49
N SER A 157 -8.58 26.88 44.26
CA SER A 157 -8.61 28.29 43.86
C SER A 157 -9.91 28.99 44.27
N THR A 158 -9.85 30.26 44.68
CA THR A 158 -11.04 31.04 45.11
C THR A 158 -11.19 32.38 44.37
N GLY A 159 -12.34 32.60 43.73
CA GLY A 159 -12.65 33.87 43.05
C GLY A 159 -12.10 33.96 41.63
N LYS A 160 -11.29 34.98 41.33
CA LYS A 160 -10.82 35.31 39.96
C LYS A 160 -9.36 35.78 39.97
N GLY A 161 -8.56 35.33 39.00
CA GLY A 161 -7.15 35.67 38.81
C GLY A 161 -6.47 34.79 37.76
N SER A 162 -5.17 34.97 37.55
CA SER A 162 -4.29 34.08 36.77
C SER A 162 -3.51 33.13 37.70
N GLN A 163 -2.76 32.18 37.13
CA GLN A 163 -1.97 31.16 37.85
C GLN A 163 -1.00 31.73 38.91
N ASP A 164 -0.51 32.96 38.72
CA ASP A 164 0.43 33.64 39.63
C ASP A 164 -0.26 34.44 40.75
N THR A 165 -1.61 34.50 40.74
CA THR A 165 -2.36 35.20 41.79
C THR A 165 -2.53 34.30 43.01
N ALA A 166 -2.45 34.87 44.21
CA ALA A 166 -2.72 34.15 45.47
C ALA A 166 -4.11 33.47 45.52
N LYS A 167 -5.05 33.91 44.67
CA LYS A 167 -6.38 33.34 44.50
C LYS A 167 -6.43 32.08 43.63
N ALA A 168 -5.41 31.81 42.82
CA ALA A 168 -5.28 30.53 42.11
C ALA A 168 -4.77 29.41 43.03
N TYR A 169 -4.01 29.74 44.08
CA TYR A 169 -3.35 28.77 44.97
C TYR A 169 -2.57 27.72 44.16
N LEU A 170 -2.96 26.44 44.19
CA LEU A 170 -2.28 25.38 43.41
C LEU A 170 -2.80 25.24 41.97
N ASN A 171 -3.81 26.01 41.55
CA ASN A 171 -4.32 25.95 40.18
C ASN A 171 -3.37 26.63 39.19
N GLN A 172 -2.47 25.84 38.60
CA GLN A 172 -1.46 26.31 37.64
C GLN A 172 -1.89 26.19 36.16
N ALA A 173 -3.19 26.04 35.87
CA ALA A 173 -3.70 26.01 34.51
C ALA A 173 -3.64 27.42 33.87
N VAL A 174 -3.01 27.52 32.69
CA VAL A 174 -2.80 28.80 31.98
C VAL A 174 -3.71 28.90 30.75
N ALA A 175 -4.40 30.03 30.60
CA ALA A 175 -5.27 30.28 29.45
C ALA A 175 -4.46 30.32 28.13
N GLY A 176 -4.94 29.64 27.10
CA GLY A 176 -4.25 29.51 25.81
C GLY A 176 -3.09 28.50 25.78
N ALA A 177 -2.81 27.80 26.88
CA ALA A 177 -1.74 26.79 26.93
C ALA A 177 -2.03 25.55 26.08
N ARG A 178 -0.97 24.96 25.56
CA ARG A 178 -0.93 23.68 24.82
C ARG A 178 -0.23 22.60 25.66
N ALA A 179 -0.28 21.34 25.23
CA ALA A 179 0.37 20.23 25.95
C ALA A 179 1.87 20.48 26.19
N GLU A 180 2.56 21.11 25.23
CA GLU A 180 3.97 21.59 25.34
C GLU A 180 4.25 22.51 26.56
N ASN A 181 3.22 23.05 27.22
CA ASN A 181 3.36 23.90 28.41
C ASN A 181 3.11 23.15 29.73
N LEU A 182 2.61 21.91 29.72
CA LEU A 182 2.39 21.12 30.93
C LEU A 182 3.69 20.84 31.73
N PRO A 183 4.85 20.54 31.13
CA PRO A 183 6.08 20.29 31.89
C PRO A 183 6.56 21.50 32.72
N SER A 184 6.17 22.73 32.33
CA SER A 184 6.38 23.94 33.15
C SER A 184 5.34 24.06 34.27
N GLN A 185 4.06 23.79 33.99
CA GLN A 185 2.99 23.85 34.99
C GLN A 185 3.18 22.79 36.09
N ALA A 186 3.62 21.57 35.73
CA ALA A 186 3.91 20.50 36.67
C ALA A 186 5.04 20.88 37.66
N ARG A 187 6.17 21.40 37.15
CA ARG A 187 7.28 21.89 38.00
C ARG A 187 6.82 23.03 38.91
N ARG A 188 6.05 23.99 38.40
CA ARG A 188 5.56 25.12 39.19
C ARG A 188 4.58 24.67 40.29
N LEU A 189 3.72 23.69 40.02
CA LEU A 189 2.87 23.06 41.02
C LEU A 189 3.71 22.36 42.11
N ILE A 190 4.76 21.63 41.73
CA ILE A 190 5.68 20.99 42.66
C ILE A 190 6.41 22.02 43.55
N GLU A 191 6.92 23.12 42.99
CA GLU A 191 7.51 24.22 43.75
C GLU A 191 6.56 24.78 44.80
N LEU A 192 5.32 25.09 44.40
CA LEU A 192 4.31 25.65 45.30
C LEU A 192 3.98 24.69 46.45
N MET A 193 3.71 23.41 46.14
CA MET A 193 3.43 22.39 47.17
C MET A 193 4.63 22.10 48.08
N LYS A 194 5.87 22.31 47.63
CA LYS A 194 7.09 22.21 48.47
C LYS A 194 7.35 23.46 49.31
N SER A 195 6.72 24.58 48.97
CA SER A 195 6.94 25.89 49.62
C SER A 195 5.89 26.30 50.65
N ASP A 196 4.69 25.73 50.60
CA ASP A 196 3.60 26.06 51.51
C ASP A 196 3.71 25.26 52.82
N SER A 197 3.87 25.96 53.95
CA SER A 197 4.02 25.34 55.28
C SER A 197 2.77 24.61 55.78
N ASN A 198 1.62 24.77 55.11
CA ASN A 198 0.38 24.06 55.45
C ASN A 198 0.25 22.72 54.72
N ILE A 199 1.17 22.39 53.79
CA ILE A 199 1.18 21.15 53.01
C ILE A 199 2.34 20.28 53.47
N ASN A 200 2.05 19.10 54.02
CA ASN A 200 3.07 18.08 54.22
C ASN A 200 3.34 17.36 52.89
N PHE A 201 4.30 17.91 52.13
CA PHE A 201 4.64 17.42 50.80
C PHE A 201 4.97 15.92 50.75
N GLN A 202 5.42 15.30 51.84
CA GLN A 202 5.68 13.85 51.89
C GLN A 202 4.44 13.04 52.29
N GLU A 203 3.72 13.46 53.33
CA GLU A 203 2.69 12.63 53.96
C GLU A 203 1.27 12.82 53.42
N ASP A 204 0.91 14.01 52.94
CA ASP A 204 -0.46 14.30 52.48
C ASP A 204 -0.78 13.58 51.17
N TRP A 205 -2.05 13.28 50.91
CA TRP A 205 -2.51 12.78 49.61
C TRP A 205 -2.90 13.93 48.68
N LYS A 206 -2.38 13.90 47.44
CA LYS A 206 -2.60 14.92 46.40
C LYS A 206 -3.58 14.39 45.36
N LEU A 207 -4.60 15.17 45.01
CA LEU A 207 -5.45 14.90 43.87
C LEU A 207 -5.14 15.94 42.78
N ILE A 208 -4.51 15.51 41.69
CA ILE A 208 -4.07 16.39 40.60
C ILE A 208 -4.95 16.14 39.39
N THR A 209 -5.57 17.19 38.82
CA THR A 209 -6.40 17.06 37.61
C THR A 209 -5.73 17.74 36.43
N LEU A 210 -5.35 16.96 35.42
CA LEU A 210 -4.77 17.42 34.16
C LEU A 210 -5.84 17.41 33.07
N PHE A 211 -6.06 18.56 32.43
CA PHE A 211 -7.04 18.74 31.35
C PHE A 211 -6.53 19.79 30.36
N ILE A 212 -6.18 19.36 29.13
CA ILE A 212 -5.61 20.21 28.07
C ILE A 212 -5.91 19.61 26.68
N GLY A 213 -5.43 20.22 25.60
CA GLY A 213 -5.57 19.71 24.23
C GLY A 213 -6.51 20.52 23.33
N GLY A 214 -7.35 21.38 23.90
CA GLY A 214 -8.28 22.23 23.13
C GLY A 214 -7.55 23.23 22.22
N ASN A 215 -6.50 23.88 22.73
CA ASN A 215 -5.71 24.84 21.93
C ASN A 215 -4.85 24.13 20.88
N ASP A 216 -4.31 22.96 21.20
CA ASP A 216 -3.55 22.08 20.31
C ASP A 216 -4.40 21.68 19.08
N LEU A 217 -5.64 21.21 19.30
CA LEU A 217 -6.59 20.88 18.23
C LEU A 217 -7.05 22.13 17.44
N CYS A 218 -7.23 23.28 18.11
CA CYS A 218 -7.59 24.54 17.45
C CYS A 218 -6.46 25.12 16.56
N ASP A 219 -5.21 24.74 16.82
CA ASP A 219 -4.00 25.14 16.10
C ASP A 219 -3.43 24.05 15.17
N HIS A 220 -3.88 22.79 15.24
CA HIS A 220 -3.29 21.63 14.53
C HIS A 220 -2.93 21.91 13.05
N CYS A 221 -3.84 22.45 12.26
CA CYS A 221 -3.62 22.78 10.84
C CYS A 221 -2.56 23.88 10.57
N LYS A 222 -2.08 24.59 11.59
CA LYS A 222 -1.01 25.60 11.47
C LYS A 222 0.37 24.97 11.52
N ASP A 223 0.52 23.86 12.24
CA ASP A 223 1.74 23.08 12.39
C ASP A 223 1.36 21.63 12.75
N PRO A 224 1.00 20.79 11.76
CA PRO A 224 0.48 19.44 12.00
C PRO A 224 1.50 18.50 12.64
N VAL A 225 2.79 18.84 12.59
CA VAL A 225 3.88 18.06 13.19
C VAL A 225 4.04 18.44 14.65
N ARG A 226 4.20 19.74 14.98
CA ARG A 226 4.36 20.18 16.38
C ARG A 226 3.13 19.88 17.22
N TYR A 227 1.95 20.07 16.64
CA TYR A 227 0.66 19.76 17.27
C TYR A 227 0.11 18.45 16.70
N SER A 228 0.93 17.38 16.65
CA SER A 228 0.48 16.03 16.29
C SER A 228 -0.02 15.26 17.54
N PRO A 229 -0.85 14.20 17.39
CA PRO A 229 -1.31 13.40 18.53
C PRO A 229 -0.17 12.77 19.34
N GLU A 230 0.93 12.42 18.67
CA GLU A 230 2.12 11.81 19.26
C GLU A 230 2.88 12.85 20.09
N ASN A 231 3.07 14.06 19.56
CA ASN A 231 3.67 15.16 20.30
C ASN A 231 2.78 15.64 21.46
N PHE A 232 1.46 15.65 21.28
CA PHE A 232 0.50 15.91 22.36
C PHE A 232 0.65 14.90 23.51
N ALA A 233 0.67 13.60 23.20
CA ALA A 233 0.85 12.55 24.21
C ALA A 233 2.26 12.55 24.82
N SER A 234 3.32 12.83 24.04
CA SER A 234 4.70 12.92 24.52
C SER A 234 4.91 14.08 25.50
N ASN A 235 4.28 15.23 25.25
CA ASN A 235 4.32 16.36 26.19
C ASN A 235 3.53 16.08 27.49
N ILE A 236 2.39 15.37 27.40
CA ILE A 236 1.66 14.89 28.58
C ILE A 236 2.47 13.85 29.36
N GLN A 237 3.10 12.89 28.67
CA GLN A 237 4.02 11.92 29.27
C GLN A 237 5.16 12.63 30.01
N THR A 238 5.78 13.63 29.40
CA THR A 238 6.85 14.42 30.04
C THR A 238 6.38 15.08 31.33
N ALA A 239 5.14 15.58 31.39
CA ALA A 239 4.58 16.14 32.62
C ALA A 239 4.21 15.07 33.67
N LEU A 240 3.70 13.91 33.24
CA LEU A 240 3.39 12.78 34.12
C LEU A 240 4.65 12.13 34.71
N ASP A 241 5.72 11.95 33.93
CA ASP A 241 7.01 11.46 34.40
C ASP A 241 7.62 12.43 35.45
N ILE A 242 7.47 13.75 35.28
CA ILE A 242 7.87 14.75 36.30
C ILE A 242 7.05 14.56 37.59
N LEU A 243 5.72 14.46 37.51
CA LEU A 243 4.87 14.29 38.68
C LEU A 243 5.16 12.96 39.41
N HIS A 244 5.31 11.86 38.67
CA HIS A 244 5.63 10.53 39.20
C HIS A 244 6.97 10.47 39.92
N ASN A 245 7.97 11.20 39.41
CA ASN A 245 9.32 11.18 39.99
C ASN A 245 9.50 12.14 41.17
N GLU A 246 8.61 13.13 41.36
CA GLU A 246 8.76 14.16 42.40
C GLU A 246 7.62 14.25 43.43
N VAL A 247 6.41 13.74 43.16
CA VAL A 247 5.23 13.90 44.03
C VAL A 247 4.79 12.56 44.64
N PRO A 248 5.14 12.27 45.91
CA PRO A 248 4.65 11.07 46.59
C PRO A 248 3.16 11.22 46.96
N ARG A 249 2.46 10.09 47.13
CA ARG A 249 1.03 10.03 47.53
C ARG A 249 0.12 10.86 46.63
N ALA A 250 0.11 10.58 45.32
CA ALA A 250 -0.68 11.30 44.34
C ALA A 250 -1.62 10.41 43.50
N PHE A 251 -2.87 10.87 43.37
CA PHE A 251 -3.82 10.38 42.37
C PHE A 251 -3.93 11.43 41.27
N VAL A 252 -3.65 11.06 40.02
CA VAL A 252 -3.75 11.97 38.88
C VAL A 252 -4.97 11.63 38.02
N ASN A 253 -5.94 12.54 37.96
CA ASN A 253 -7.01 12.53 36.96
C ASN A 253 -6.46 13.04 35.64
N LEU A 254 -6.33 12.19 34.62
CA LEU A 254 -6.02 12.60 33.26
C LEU A 254 -7.32 12.71 32.46
N VAL A 255 -7.81 13.93 32.25
CA VAL A 255 -9.08 14.18 31.56
C VAL A 255 -8.85 14.28 30.05
N THR A 256 -9.60 13.48 29.28
CA THR A 256 -9.58 13.48 27.81
C THR A 256 -10.01 14.83 27.21
N ILE A 257 -9.56 15.13 25.98
CA ILE A 257 -9.92 16.37 25.25
C ILE A 257 -11.44 16.41 25.03
N LEU A 258 -12.04 17.60 24.98
CA LEU A 258 -13.44 17.78 24.56
C LEU A 258 -13.61 17.59 23.04
N HIS A 259 -14.71 16.97 22.64
CA HIS A 259 -15.10 16.79 21.23
C HIS A 259 -15.71 18.08 20.66
N ILE A 260 -14.87 19.03 20.26
CA ILE A 260 -15.30 20.40 19.88
C ILE A 260 -15.97 20.53 18.49
N THR A 261 -16.54 19.47 17.91
CA THR A 261 -17.26 19.57 16.61
C THR A 261 -18.57 20.35 16.74
N SER A 262 -19.22 20.35 17.91
CA SER A 262 -20.36 21.23 18.20
C SER A 262 -20.06 22.71 17.98
N LEU A 263 -18.79 23.11 18.12
CA LEU A 263 -18.32 24.47 17.86
C LEU A 263 -18.60 24.91 16.41
N ARG A 264 -18.50 23.98 15.44
CA ARG A 264 -18.84 24.25 14.03
C ARG A 264 -20.36 24.44 13.86
N LYS A 265 -21.19 23.63 14.54
CA LYS A 265 -22.65 23.77 14.55
C LYS A 265 -23.09 25.11 15.15
N LEU A 266 -22.50 25.50 16.30
CA LEU A 266 -22.70 26.82 16.94
C LEU A 266 -22.26 27.99 16.04
N TYR A 267 -21.12 27.86 15.37
CA TYR A 267 -20.59 28.89 14.47
C TYR A 267 -21.44 29.06 13.19
N GLN A 268 -21.99 27.97 12.64
CA GLN A 268 -22.82 27.97 11.43
C GLN A 268 -24.27 28.44 11.68
N GLU A 269 -24.88 28.14 12.84
CA GLU A 269 -26.24 28.61 13.18
C GLU A 269 -26.27 30.14 13.33
N LYS A 270 -27.39 30.75 12.93
CA LYS A 270 -27.62 32.20 12.77
C LYS A 270 -28.60 32.77 13.79
N LYS A 271 -29.32 31.92 14.53
CA LYS A 271 -30.19 32.28 15.66
C LYS A 271 -29.45 32.42 16.99
N VAL A 272 -28.31 31.74 17.14
CA VAL A 272 -27.45 31.85 18.33
C VAL A 272 -26.46 33.01 18.13
N TYR A 273 -26.27 33.83 19.17
CA TYR A 273 -25.24 34.86 19.17
C TYR A 273 -23.89 34.26 19.58
N CYS A 274 -22.99 34.10 18.62
CA CYS A 274 -21.58 33.77 18.85
C CYS A 274 -20.70 34.80 18.12
N PRO A 275 -19.63 35.34 18.74
CA PRO A 275 -18.78 36.36 18.14
C PRO A 275 -17.82 35.75 17.10
N ARG A 276 -18.37 35.43 15.92
CA ARG A 276 -17.70 34.66 14.85
C ARG A 276 -16.28 35.13 14.50
N LEU A 277 -15.98 36.43 14.56
CA LEU A 277 -14.64 36.97 14.29
C LEU A 277 -13.62 36.56 15.36
N ILE A 278 -14.00 36.57 16.63
CA ILE A 278 -13.16 36.09 17.74
C ILE A 278 -13.02 34.57 17.62
N LEU A 279 -14.15 33.87 17.44
CA LEU A 279 -14.21 32.41 17.41
C LEU A 279 -13.39 31.81 16.25
N ARG A 280 -13.46 32.39 15.04
CA ARG A 280 -12.64 32.00 13.87
C ARG A 280 -11.15 32.35 14.01
N SER A 281 -10.80 33.24 14.96
CA SER A 281 -9.42 33.57 15.31
C SER A 281 -8.85 32.54 16.29
N LEU A 282 -9.60 32.25 17.37
CA LEU A 282 -9.22 31.30 18.41
C LEU A 282 -9.14 29.87 17.89
N CYS A 283 -10.23 29.32 17.31
CA CYS A 283 -10.27 27.93 16.86
C CYS A 283 -10.25 27.80 15.33
N SER A 284 -9.21 28.38 14.73
CA SER A 284 -9.17 28.58 13.29
C SER A 284 -9.14 27.29 12.45
N CYS A 285 -8.55 26.20 12.96
CA CYS A 285 -8.46 24.95 12.20
C CYS A 285 -9.80 24.20 12.10
N VAL A 286 -10.65 24.31 13.12
CA VAL A 286 -11.99 23.70 13.16
C VAL A 286 -13.01 24.51 12.36
N LEU A 287 -12.78 25.83 12.17
CA LEU A 287 -13.79 26.81 11.74
C LEU A 287 -13.45 27.61 10.46
N LYS A 288 -12.29 27.35 9.83
CA LYS A 288 -11.93 27.95 8.53
C LYS A 288 -12.18 27.10 7.27
N PRO A 289 -12.20 25.74 7.28
CA PRO A 289 -12.40 24.97 6.05
C PRO A 289 -13.76 25.26 5.41
N ASP A 290 -13.74 25.71 4.15
CA ASP A 290 -14.95 25.95 3.37
C ASP A 290 -15.75 24.65 3.17
N ASP A 291 -17.08 24.76 3.08
CA ASP A 291 -17.99 23.63 3.27
C ASP A 291 -17.94 22.59 2.11
N ASP A 292 -17.42 22.95 0.92
CA ASP A 292 -17.36 22.09 -0.28
C ASP A 292 -16.08 21.24 -0.40
N SER A 293 -15.53 20.73 0.71
CA SER A 293 -14.33 19.87 0.71
C SER A 293 -14.63 18.44 1.15
N ALA A 294 -13.95 17.43 0.57
CA ALA A 294 -14.16 16.02 0.91
C ALA A 294 -13.92 15.70 2.41
N ALA A 295 -13.10 16.51 3.08
CA ALA A 295 -12.90 16.50 4.53
C ALA A 295 -14.18 16.84 5.33
N VAL A 296 -15.07 17.66 4.76
CA VAL A 296 -16.39 18.00 5.31
C VAL A 296 -17.44 16.97 4.87
N GLU A 297 -17.39 16.46 3.64
CA GLU A 297 -18.30 15.39 3.19
C GLU A 297 -18.13 14.09 4.02
N LEU A 298 -16.89 13.77 4.42
CA LEU A 298 -16.62 12.70 5.39
C LEU A 298 -17.17 13.01 6.79
N LEU A 299 -17.11 14.28 7.24
CA LEU A 299 -17.65 14.72 8.53
C LEU A 299 -19.20 14.66 8.55
N GLU A 300 -19.84 15.08 7.45
CA GLU A 300 -21.29 15.10 7.31
C GLU A 300 -21.89 13.71 7.08
N SER A 301 -21.22 12.83 6.31
CA SER A 301 -21.69 11.46 6.06
C SER A 301 -21.77 10.60 7.33
N PHE A 302 -20.83 10.78 8.28
CA PHE A 302 -20.96 10.20 9.63
C PHE A 302 -22.11 10.85 10.43
N ASN A 303 -22.24 12.19 10.40
CA ASN A 303 -23.33 12.90 11.11
C ASN A 303 -24.73 12.55 10.54
N LYS A 304 -24.83 12.11 9.27
CA LYS A 304 -26.10 11.79 8.58
C LYS A 304 -26.84 10.55 9.11
N ARG A 305 -26.32 9.87 10.15
CA ARG A 305 -27.02 8.78 10.86
C ARG A 305 -27.58 9.18 12.24
N TYR A 306 -27.28 10.39 12.75
CA TYR A 306 -27.76 10.86 14.07
C TYR A 306 -28.38 12.26 13.97
N GLN A 307 -29.69 12.31 14.26
CA GLN A 307 -30.73 13.30 13.88
C GLN A 307 -30.47 14.81 14.13
N ASP A 308 -31.41 15.64 13.65
CA ASP A 308 -31.49 17.09 13.88
C ASP A 308 -31.50 17.49 15.36
N GLY A 309 -30.82 18.60 15.66
CA GLY A 309 -30.80 19.26 16.97
C GLY A 309 -29.93 20.51 16.95
N LEU A 310 -30.23 21.50 17.81
CA LEU A 310 -29.37 22.68 18.03
C LEU A 310 -28.82 22.66 19.47
N PRO A 311 -27.52 22.92 19.67
CA PRO A 311 -26.89 22.95 20.99
C PRO A 311 -27.35 24.14 21.85
N ASP A 312 -27.43 23.95 23.17
CA ASP A 312 -27.81 25.01 24.12
C ASP A 312 -26.60 25.89 24.49
N SER A 313 -26.58 27.09 23.92
CA SER A 313 -25.60 28.14 24.24
C SER A 313 -25.48 28.49 25.73
N SER A 314 -26.45 28.15 26.60
CA SER A 314 -26.38 28.45 28.04
C SER A 314 -25.32 27.62 28.81
N TYR A 315 -24.74 26.62 28.16
CA TYR A 315 -23.57 25.87 28.63
C TYR A 315 -22.22 26.50 28.23
N PHE A 316 -22.21 27.49 27.35
CA PHE A 316 -20.98 28.16 26.88
C PHE A 316 -20.92 29.63 27.30
N ALA A 317 -19.71 30.14 27.50
CA ALA A 317 -19.47 31.55 27.76
C ALA A 317 -19.87 32.41 26.54
N PRO A 318 -19.97 33.75 26.65
CA PRO A 318 -20.37 34.63 25.54
C PRO A 318 -19.47 34.61 24.28
N ASP A 319 -18.35 33.89 24.30
CA ASP A 319 -17.52 33.60 23.13
C ASP A 319 -17.91 32.32 22.37
N CYS A 320 -18.85 31.54 22.92
CA CYS A 320 -19.26 30.20 22.49
C CYS A 320 -18.13 29.15 22.48
N PHE A 321 -17.02 29.37 23.17
CA PHE A 321 -15.86 28.46 23.21
C PHE A 321 -15.52 27.98 24.61
N HIS A 322 -15.40 28.88 25.58
CA HIS A 322 -15.15 28.50 26.97
C HIS A 322 -16.43 27.99 27.62
N PHE A 323 -16.29 27.12 28.63
CA PHE A 323 -17.42 26.63 29.41
C PHE A 323 -18.06 27.75 30.24
N HIS A 324 -19.39 27.77 30.24
CA HIS A 324 -20.15 28.54 31.21
C HIS A 324 -20.18 27.82 32.56
N GLN A 325 -20.60 28.54 33.58
CA GLN A 325 -20.85 28.07 34.94
C GLN A 325 -21.59 26.71 34.99
N LYS A 326 -22.62 26.53 34.15
CA LYS A 326 -23.36 25.26 34.03
C LYS A 326 -22.51 24.09 33.57
N ALA A 327 -21.69 24.28 32.53
CA ALA A 327 -20.83 23.22 32.00
C ALA A 327 -19.70 22.87 32.97
N HIS A 328 -19.17 23.84 33.73
CA HIS A 328 -18.24 23.56 34.83
C HIS A 328 -18.87 22.68 35.92
N THR A 329 -20.12 22.96 36.34
CA THR A 329 -20.87 22.11 37.27
C THR A 329 -21.08 20.69 36.73
N GLN A 330 -21.53 20.54 35.47
CA GLN A 330 -21.69 19.21 34.88
C GLN A 330 -20.36 18.47 34.67
N ALA A 331 -19.26 19.18 34.39
CA ALA A 331 -17.93 18.60 34.27
C ALA A 331 -17.44 18.06 35.63
N ALA A 332 -17.65 18.82 36.70
CA ALA A 332 -17.28 18.43 38.06
C ALA A 332 -18.10 17.23 38.58
N LEU A 333 -19.43 17.23 38.38
CA LEU A 333 -20.32 16.11 38.71
C LEU A 333 -20.04 14.88 37.84
N GLY A 334 -19.73 15.09 36.56
CA GLY A 334 -19.28 14.05 35.64
C GLY A 334 -17.99 13.38 36.11
N LEU A 335 -16.95 14.18 36.35
CA LEU A 335 -15.64 13.74 36.85
C LEU A 335 -15.75 13.02 38.19
N TRP A 336 -16.52 13.56 39.14
CA TRP A 336 -16.75 12.94 40.46
C TRP A 336 -17.33 11.53 40.32
N ASN A 337 -18.44 11.39 39.59
CA ASN A 337 -19.04 10.07 39.34
C ASN A 337 -18.09 9.12 38.59
N ASN A 338 -17.24 9.65 37.71
CA ASN A 338 -16.27 8.85 36.95
C ASN A 338 -15.11 8.37 37.83
N MET A 339 -14.67 9.16 38.82
CA MET A 339 -13.72 8.71 39.85
C MET A 339 -14.27 7.58 40.72
N LEU A 340 -15.59 7.46 40.86
CA LEU A 340 -16.27 6.37 41.59
C LEU A 340 -16.72 5.21 40.67
N GLU A 341 -16.42 5.25 39.37
CA GLU A 341 -16.75 4.17 38.42
C GLU A 341 -15.52 3.28 38.14
N PRO A 342 -15.64 1.94 38.23
CA PRO A 342 -14.53 1.02 37.98
C PRO A 342 -13.84 1.29 36.64
N VAL A 343 -12.50 1.25 36.64
CA VAL A 343 -11.69 1.37 35.40
C VAL A 343 -12.15 0.33 34.38
N GLY A 344 -12.51 0.78 33.17
CA GLY A 344 -13.13 -0.04 32.12
C GLY A 344 -14.66 0.04 32.07
N GLN A 345 -15.34 0.33 33.19
CA GLN A 345 -16.78 0.61 33.26
C GLN A 345 -17.10 2.12 33.34
N LYS A 346 -16.08 2.96 33.50
CA LYS A 346 -16.12 4.43 33.40
C LYS A 346 -17.01 4.93 32.26
N THR A 347 -17.93 5.85 32.55
CA THR A 347 -18.90 6.34 31.55
C THR A 347 -18.19 7.10 30.42
N LYS A 348 -18.02 6.45 29.27
CA LYS A 348 -17.22 6.99 28.16
C LYS A 348 -17.77 8.26 27.53
N LEU A 349 -19.10 8.45 27.53
CA LEU A 349 -19.79 9.56 26.88
C LEU A 349 -20.93 10.07 27.79
N ARG A 350 -21.02 11.38 28.03
CA ARG A 350 -22.11 12.00 28.82
C ARG A 350 -22.56 13.32 28.21
N ARG A 351 -23.86 13.46 27.94
CA ARG A 351 -24.48 14.68 27.40
C ARG A 351 -24.57 15.77 28.45
N LEU A 352 -24.09 16.98 28.13
CA LEU A 352 -24.19 18.20 28.98
C LEU A 352 -25.60 18.50 29.51
N GLU A 353 -26.63 18.18 28.72
CA GLU A 353 -28.03 18.47 29.03
C GLU A 353 -28.65 17.53 30.08
N ASN A 354 -28.05 16.37 30.33
CA ASN A 354 -28.58 15.39 31.27
C ASN A 354 -28.27 15.82 32.71
N THR A 355 -29.27 15.82 33.59
CA THR A 355 -29.08 16.06 35.03
C THR A 355 -28.18 14.96 35.63
N ILE A 356 -26.91 15.29 35.92
CA ILE A 356 -26.01 14.38 36.63
C ILE A 356 -26.27 14.48 38.13
N THR A 357 -26.84 13.44 38.73
CA THR A 357 -26.88 13.29 40.20
C THR A 357 -25.49 12.85 40.69
N PRO A 358 -24.89 13.50 41.71
CA PRO A 358 -23.64 13.03 42.30
C PRO A 358 -23.86 11.68 43.01
N LYS A 359 -22.97 10.71 42.75
CA LYS A 359 -22.91 9.43 43.46
C LYS A 359 -22.22 9.62 44.81
N CYS A 360 -22.76 9.07 45.89
CA CYS A 360 -22.00 8.87 47.12
C CYS A 360 -21.25 7.52 47.04
N PRO A 361 -20.03 7.40 47.60
CA PRO A 361 -19.40 6.10 47.83
C PRO A 361 -20.28 5.22 48.74
N SER A 362 -20.26 3.90 48.54
CA SER A 362 -20.92 2.93 49.43
C SER A 362 -19.95 2.37 50.47
N GLU A 363 -20.48 1.73 51.51
CA GLU A 363 -19.67 1.06 52.54
C GLU A 363 -18.85 -0.12 51.94
N ASP A 364 -19.37 -0.77 50.89
CA ASP A 364 -18.65 -1.80 50.11
C ASP A 364 -17.56 -1.23 49.18
N GLN A 365 -17.65 0.04 48.78
CA GLN A 365 -16.74 0.69 47.83
C GLN A 365 -16.40 2.15 48.25
N PRO A 366 -15.77 2.37 49.43
CA PRO A 366 -15.51 3.70 49.98
C PRO A 366 -14.27 4.39 49.38
N TYR A 367 -13.84 4.01 48.17
CA TYR A 367 -12.54 4.38 47.58
C TYR A 367 -12.65 4.84 46.14
N LEU A 368 -11.75 5.74 45.72
CA LEU A 368 -11.63 6.16 44.32
C LEU A 368 -11.13 4.98 43.46
N MET A 369 -11.68 4.87 42.25
CA MET A 369 -11.49 3.72 41.36
C MET A 369 -10.22 3.87 40.51
N THR A 370 -9.20 3.11 40.90
CA THR A 370 -7.87 2.95 40.28
C THR A 370 -7.79 1.67 39.46
N HIS A 371 -6.72 1.50 38.69
CA HIS A 371 -6.42 0.25 37.98
C HIS A 371 -6.29 -0.96 38.95
N ARG A 372 -5.83 -0.75 40.18
CA ARG A 372 -5.61 -1.82 41.17
C ARG A 372 -6.91 -2.29 41.87
N ASN A 373 -7.77 -1.38 42.31
CA ASN A 373 -8.96 -1.73 43.12
C ASN A 373 -10.26 -1.93 42.31
N SER A 374 -10.31 -1.54 41.03
CA SER A 374 -11.47 -1.75 40.15
C SER A 374 -11.70 -3.23 39.75
N ASN A 375 -10.92 -4.17 40.29
CA ASN A 375 -10.65 -5.51 39.74
C ASN A 375 -10.31 -5.48 38.24
N SER A 376 -9.70 -4.37 37.79
CA SER A 376 -9.46 -4.05 36.40
C SER A 376 -8.02 -4.39 36.03
N THR A 377 -7.80 -5.67 35.71
CA THR A 377 -7.15 -5.88 34.41
C THR A 377 -7.94 -5.05 33.41
N TYR A 378 -7.26 -4.22 32.58
CA TYR A 378 -7.87 -3.71 31.35
C TYR A 378 -8.71 -4.83 30.76
N THR A 379 -9.97 -4.56 30.38
CA THR A 379 -10.75 -5.54 29.64
C THR A 379 -10.01 -5.75 28.33
N ASN A 380 -9.17 -6.78 28.34
CA ASN A 380 -8.51 -7.29 27.17
C ASN A 380 -9.65 -7.73 26.26
N ASP A 381 -9.91 -6.93 25.22
CA ASP A 381 -10.73 -7.31 24.07
C ASP A 381 -9.99 -8.46 23.39
N ILE A 382 -10.16 -9.63 24.01
CA ILE A 382 -9.46 -10.89 23.86
C ILE A 382 -8.02 -10.72 23.35
N THR A 383 -7.11 -10.31 24.26
CA THR A 383 -5.71 -10.78 24.17
C THR A 383 -5.76 -12.30 24.38
N SER A 384 -6.07 -13.01 23.31
CA SER A 384 -5.97 -14.46 23.32
C SER A 384 -4.50 -14.74 23.60
N VAL A 385 -4.19 -15.70 24.46
CA VAL A 385 -2.79 -15.97 24.80
C VAL A 385 -2.15 -16.67 23.61
N TYR A 386 -1.72 -15.90 22.61
CA TYR A 386 -1.06 -16.36 21.39
C TYR A 386 0.39 -16.82 21.64
N GLY A 387 0.71 -17.12 22.89
CA GLY A 387 1.94 -17.78 23.27
C GLY A 387 2.01 -19.22 22.75
N SER A 388 3.17 -19.83 22.95
CA SER A 388 3.45 -21.22 22.67
C SER A 388 4.12 -21.86 23.90
N GLN A 389 4.16 -23.18 23.90
CA GLN A 389 5.02 -23.94 24.80
C GLN A 389 6.09 -24.64 23.96
N LEU A 390 7.34 -24.56 24.40
CA LEU A 390 8.46 -25.25 23.79
C LEU A 390 8.93 -26.39 24.71
N LEU A 391 8.83 -27.62 24.25
CA LEU A 391 9.04 -28.83 25.06
C LEU A 391 10.39 -29.53 24.79
N CYS A 392 11.39 -28.78 24.33
CA CYS A 392 12.69 -29.33 23.97
C CYS A 392 13.49 -29.74 25.22
N GLY A 393 13.93 -31.01 25.25
CA GLY A 393 14.74 -31.59 26.33
C GLY A 393 16.23 -31.33 26.21
N ASP A 394 16.75 -31.07 25.00
CA ASP A 394 18.05 -30.42 24.80
C ASP A 394 17.82 -28.96 24.38
N ARG A 395 18.58 -28.08 25.02
CA ARG A 395 18.61 -26.62 24.84
C ARG A 395 20.03 -26.06 24.98
N ILE A 396 21.03 -26.93 25.13
CA ILE A 396 22.39 -26.55 25.53
C ILE A 396 23.15 -26.04 24.29
N PRO A 397 23.94 -24.95 24.40
CA PRO A 397 24.85 -24.51 23.34
C PRO A 397 25.81 -25.62 22.87
N SER A 398 26.52 -25.37 21.78
CA SER A 398 27.60 -26.21 21.31
C SER A 398 28.75 -26.21 22.32
N ALA A 399 29.40 -27.37 22.48
CA ALA A 399 30.47 -27.54 23.48
C ALA A 399 31.69 -26.66 23.17
N ASP A 400 31.99 -26.52 21.88
CA ASP A 400 32.89 -25.52 21.32
C ASP A 400 32.07 -24.45 20.59
N TYR A 401 32.52 -23.20 20.61
CA TYR A 401 31.83 -22.11 19.93
C TYR A 401 31.91 -22.31 18.40
N PRO A 402 30.78 -22.34 17.65
CA PRO A 402 30.80 -22.81 16.27
C PRO A 402 31.65 -21.91 15.37
N ALA A 403 32.56 -22.55 14.64
CA ALA A 403 33.36 -21.92 13.59
C ALA A 403 32.54 -21.74 12.30
N SER A 404 31.64 -22.67 12.01
CA SER A 404 30.83 -22.74 10.78
C SER A 404 29.34 -22.55 11.07
N VAL A 405 28.64 -21.83 10.19
CA VAL A 405 27.20 -21.57 10.24
C VAL A 405 26.39 -22.85 10.04
N HIS A 406 26.98 -23.84 9.35
CA HIS A 406 26.39 -25.16 9.13
C HIS A 406 26.40 -26.03 10.41
N ALA A 407 27.13 -25.61 11.45
CA ALA A 407 27.15 -26.22 12.78
C ALA A 407 26.46 -25.36 13.86
N LEU A 408 25.67 -24.35 13.46
CA LEU A 408 25.03 -23.40 14.38
C LEU A 408 23.76 -23.99 15.02
N LYS A 409 23.74 -24.17 16.34
CA LYS A 409 22.51 -24.46 17.10
C LYS A 409 21.73 -23.17 17.42
N PRO A 410 20.43 -23.24 17.73
CA PRO A 410 19.66 -22.09 18.23
C PRO A 410 20.24 -21.42 19.49
N ALA A 411 20.88 -22.19 20.38
CA ALA A 411 21.52 -21.70 21.60
C ALA A 411 22.85 -20.97 21.35
N ASP A 412 23.44 -21.12 20.16
CA ASP A 412 24.72 -20.51 19.79
C ASP A 412 24.58 -19.09 19.22
N VAL A 413 23.34 -18.59 19.09
CA VAL A 413 23.00 -17.28 18.51
C VAL A 413 23.00 -16.19 19.58
N GLN A 414 23.61 -15.04 19.31
CA GLN A 414 23.61 -13.87 20.20
C GLN A 414 22.75 -12.73 19.66
N ILE A 415 22.69 -12.55 18.34
CA ILE A 415 22.04 -11.39 17.70
C ILE A 415 20.88 -11.83 16.82
N ILE A 416 19.75 -11.11 16.88
CA ILE A 416 18.67 -11.20 15.90
C ILE A 416 18.32 -9.82 15.33
N ALA A 417 18.11 -9.77 14.01
CA ALA A 417 17.78 -8.56 13.26
C ALA A 417 16.75 -8.84 12.15
N ALA A 418 16.11 -7.79 11.62
CA ALA A 418 15.20 -7.96 10.48
C ALA A 418 15.12 -6.75 9.54
N LEU A 419 14.78 -7.06 8.29
CA LEU A 419 14.64 -6.16 7.14
C LEU A 419 13.31 -6.47 6.44
N GLY A 420 12.65 -5.46 5.86
CA GLY A 420 11.37 -5.64 5.19
C GLY A 420 10.46 -4.42 5.18
N ASP A 421 9.15 -4.68 5.04
CA ASP A 421 8.11 -3.66 4.97
C ASP A 421 7.27 -3.54 6.26
N SER A 422 6.02 -3.06 6.13
CA SER A 422 5.06 -2.91 7.23
C SER A 422 4.73 -4.22 7.96
N TRP A 423 4.89 -5.39 7.33
CA TRP A 423 4.64 -6.68 7.98
C TRP A 423 5.79 -7.07 8.92
N THR A 424 7.02 -6.64 8.61
CA THR A 424 8.20 -6.81 9.46
C THR A 424 8.34 -5.68 10.49
N ALA A 425 7.92 -4.45 10.16
CA ALA A 425 7.75 -3.37 11.13
C ALA A 425 6.58 -3.62 12.10
N GLY A 426 5.56 -4.37 11.66
CA GLY A 426 4.45 -4.79 12.49
C GLY A 426 3.31 -3.78 12.60
N ASN A 427 2.92 -3.15 11.48
CA ASN A 427 1.75 -2.29 11.42
C ASN A 427 0.49 -3.03 11.86
N GLY A 428 -0.28 -2.42 12.76
CA GLY A 428 -1.64 -2.87 13.11
C GLY A 428 -1.77 -4.17 13.93
N ILE A 429 -0.67 -4.84 14.32
CA ILE A 429 -0.72 -6.17 14.96
C ILE A 429 -1.60 -6.19 16.22
N GLY A 430 -1.46 -5.16 17.07
CA GLY A 430 -2.17 -5.01 18.34
C GLY A 430 -3.49 -4.24 18.26
N SER A 431 -3.94 -3.88 17.05
CA SER A 431 -5.12 -3.04 16.84
C SER A 431 -6.41 -3.78 17.16
N LYS A 432 -7.35 -3.08 17.80
CA LYS A 432 -8.67 -3.63 18.09
C LYS A 432 -9.51 -3.75 16.81
N PRO A 433 -10.43 -4.73 16.71
CA PRO A 433 -11.38 -4.80 15.60
C PRO A 433 -12.04 -3.45 15.31
N SER A 434 -12.12 -3.10 14.01
CA SER A 434 -12.54 -1.81 13.43
C SER A 434 -11.74 -0.55 13.79
N ASP A 435 -10.59 -0.62 14.47
CA ASP A 435 -9.67 0.52 14.62
C ASP A 435 -8.71 0.66 13.43
N VAL A 436 -9.23 1.18 12.32
CA VAL A 436 -8.49 1.37 11.05
C VAL A 436 -7.46 2.52 11.14
N LEU A 437 -7.58 3.43 12.12
CA LEU A 437 -6.60 4.50 12.31
C LEU A 437 -5.30 3.99 12.93
N ASP A 438 -5.38 2.92 13.73
CA ASP A 438 -4.25 2.29 14.39
C ASP A 438 -3.30 1.51 13.45
N MET A 439 -3.63 1.41 12.15
CA MET A 439 -2.75 0.82 11.13
C MET A 439 -1.44 1.61 10.93
N ASN A 440 -1.42 2.87 11.37
CA ASN A 440 -0.21 3.69 11.42
C ASN A 440 0.71 3.34 12.62
N THR A 441 0.25 2.52 13.56
CA THR A 441 1.06 2.07 14.70
C THR A 441 1.89 0.84 14.34
N GLU A 442 3.20 1.01 14.32
CA GLU A 442 4.18 -0.06 14.20
C GLU A 442 4.37 -0.75 15.56
N TYR A 443 3.74 -1.91 15.74
CA TYR A 443 3.87 -2.78 16.93
C TYR A 443 5.13 -3.66 16.86
N ARG A 444 6.30 -3.01 16.75
CA ARG A 444 7.60 -3.67 16.54
C ARG A 444 7.92 -4.77 17.57
N GLY A 445 7.43 -4.66 18.81
CA GLY A 445 7.59 -5.69 19.84
C GLY A 445 6.77 -6.96 19.64
N LEU A 446 5.74 -6.92 18.80
CA LEU A 446 4.89 -8.06 18.41
C LEU A 446 5.21 -8.59 17.00
N ALA A 447 6.16 -7.99 16.28
CA ALA A 447 6.56 -8.39 14.94
C ALA A 447 7.04 -9.86 14.92
N TRP A 448 6.50 -10.66 14.01
CA TRP A 448 6.60 -12.12 14.06
C TRP A 448 8.06 -12.65 13.98
N SER A 449 8.90 -11.97 13.20
CA SER A 449 10.30 -12.31 12.93
C SER A 449 11.31 -11.68 13.91
N ILE A 450 10.92 -10.65 14.67
CA ILE A 450 11.90 -9.76 15.35
C ILE A 450 11.40 -9.07 16.65
N GLY A 451 10.12 -9.15 16.98
CA GLY A 451 9.58 -8.64 18.24
C GLY A 451 9.97 -9.52 19.43
N GLY A 452 10.22 -8.92 20.60
CA GLY A 452 10.59 -9.62 21.83
C GLY A 452 9.76 -9.22 23.06
N ASP A 453 8.55 -8.71 22.86
CA ASP A 453 7.68 -8.34 23.98
C ASP A 453 7.27 -9.59 24.81
N ALA A 454 7.25 -9.39 26.14
CA ALA A 454 6.91 -10.40 27.13
C ALA A 454 7.74 -11.70 27.01
N SER A 455 7.07 -12.85 26.90
CA SER A 455 7.65 -14.20 26.91
C SER A 455 6.96 -15.12 25.91
N LEU A 456 7.60 -16.24 25.54
CA LEU A 456 7.02 -17.22 24.63
C LEU A 456 5.65 -17.75 25.12
N LYS A 457 5.46 -17.89 26.44
CA LYS A 457 4.19 -18.32 27.05
C LYS A 457 3.03 -17.36 26.82
N THR A 458 3.30 -16.14 26.36
CA THR A 458 2.30 -15.07 26.19
C THR A 458 2.25 -14.50 24.77
N VAL A 459 3.39 -14.44 24.06
CA VAL A 459 3.53 -13.84 22.74
C VAL A 459 4.53 -14.67 21.93
N THR A 460 4.11 -15.26 20.81
CA THR A 460 4.99 -16.09 19.97
C THR A 460 5.64 -15.29 18.85
N THR A 461 6.95 -15.06 18.97
CA THR A 461 7.81 -14.40 17.97
C THR A 461 9.14 -15.13 17.88
N LEU A 462 9.87 -15.02 16.77
CA LEU A 462 11.14 -15.75 16.59
C LEU A 462 12.16 -15.44 17.72
N PRO A 463 12.35 -14.19 18.19
CA PRO A 463 13.19 -13.92 19.36
C PRO A 463 12.68 -14.59 20.64
N ASN A 464 11.37 -14.62 20.89
CA ASN A 464 10.83 -15.29 22.08
C ASN A 464 11.01 -16.81 22.03
N ILE A 465 11.05 -17.43 20.84
CA ILE A 465 11.41 -18.84 20.67
C ILE A 465 12.91 -19.05 20.90
N LEU A 466 13.77 -18.21 20.30
CA LEU A 466 15.23 -18.29 20.47
C LEU A 466 15.69 -18.04 21.92
N ARG A 467 14.99 -17.17 22.67
CA ARG A 467 15.26 -16.90 24.09
C ARG A 467 15.04 -18.09 25.02
N GLU A 468 14.34 -19.14 24.58
CA GLU A 468 14.23 -20.42 25.30
C GLU A 468 15.51 -21.29 25.16
N PHE A 469 16.45 -20.90 24.28
CA PHE A 469 17.75 -21.53 24.03
C PHE A 469 18.94 -20.61 24.37
N SER A 470 18.83 -19.32 24.06
CA SER A 470 19.87 -18.31 24.29
C SER A 470 19.33 -17.17 25.17
N GLU A 471 19.60 -17.25 26.48
CA GLU A 471 19.14 -16.25 27.46
C GLU A 471 19.70 -14.84 27.20
N ASN A 472 20.86 -14.76 26.53
CA ASN A 472 21.58 -13.52 26.23
C ASN A 472 21.30 -12.96 24.82
N LEU A 473 20.27 -13.46 24.13
CA LEU A 473 19.88 -12.95 22.80
C LEU A 473 19.54 -11.44 22.86
N ILE A 474 20.10 -10.65 21.96
CA ILE A 474 19.81 -9.22 21.79
C ILE A 474 19.51 -8.87 20.32
N GLY A 475 19.03 -7.64 20.08
CA GLY A 475 18.74 -7.09 18.75
C GLY A 475 17.23 -6.98 18.43
N TYR A 476 16.42 -7.80 19.10
CA TYR A 476 14.96 -7.78 18.98
C TYR A 476 14.34 -6.42 19.35
N SER A 477 13.20 -6.10 18.72
CA SER A 477 12.40 -4.91 18.99
C SER A 477 11.39 -5.12 20.12
N THR A 478 10.93 -4.04 20.76
CA THR A 478 9.99 -4.07 21.90
C THR A 478 9.01 -2.91 21.86
N GLY A 479 7.74 -3.11 22.24
CA GLY A 479 6.71 -2.08 22.24
C GLY A 479 6.37 -1.54 20.84
N THR A 480 6.13 -0.23 20.75
CA THR A 480 5.75 0.46 19.51
C THR A 480 6.76 1.52 19.10
N GLY A 481 6.74 1.92 17.82
CA GLY A 481 7.46 3.08 17.30
C GLY A 481 8.05 2.89 15.91
N GLY A 482 8.40 4.00 15.25
CA GLY A 482 9.02 4.01 13.92
C GLY A 482 10.45 3.46 13.89
N VAL A 483 11.00 3.23 12.68
CA VAL A 483 12.35 2.65 12.46
C VAL A 483 13.51 3.38 13.17
N ASN A 484 13.37 4.68 13.42
CA ASN A 484 14.36 5.50 14.13
C ASN A 484 14.17 5.51 15.66
N GLY A 485 13.14 4.83 16.18
CA GLY A 485 12.86 4.73 17.61
C GLY A 485 13.77 3.73 18.31
N THR A 486 14.14 3.99 19.57
CA THR A 486 14.94 3.05 20.39
C THR A 486 14.26 1.69 20.59
N THR A 487 12.94 1.64 20.45
CA THR A 487 12.09 0.44 20.47
C THR A 487 12.25 -0.46 19.23
N ALA A 488 12.77 0.07 18.12
CA ALA A 488 13.01 -0.69 16.89
C ALA A 488 14.31 -1.52 16.93
N PHE A 489 15.35 -1.03 17.60
CA PHE A 489 16.68 -1.65 17.69
C PHE A 489 17.20 -2.18 16.33
N LEU A 490 17.30 -3.51 16.12
CA LEU A 490 17.77 -4.10 14.85
C LEU A 490 16.63 -4.55 13.90
N ASN A 491 15.38 -4.22 14.21
CA ASN A 491 14.31 -4.19 13.22
C ASN A 491 14.47 -2.90 12.38
N GLN A 492 14.99 -3.03 11.16
CA GLN A 492 15.23 -1.91 10.24
C GLN A 492 14.22 -1.83 9.08
N ALA A 493 13.17 -2.65 9.14
CA ALA A 493 12.03 -2.62 8.23
C ALA A 493 11.30 -1.27 8.26
N VAL A 494 10.66 -0.89 7.16
CA VAL A 494 9.99 0.41 6.97
C VAL A 494 8.62 0.23 6.31
N PRO A 495 7.52 0.76 6.87
CA PRO A 495 6.20 0.67 6.21
C PRO A 495 6.21 1.30 4.81
N GLY A 496 5.64 0.62 3.81
CA GLY A 496 5.65 1.07 2.43
C GLY A 496 6.93 0.79 1.62
N ALA A 497 7.94 0.15 2.22
CA ALA A 497 9.17 -0.23 1.52
C ALA A 497 8.92 -1.32 0.46
N LYS A 498 9.63 -1.21 -0.66
CA LYS A 498 9.73 -2.26 -1.70
C LYS A 498 11.18 -2.76 -1.78
N ALA A 499 11.51 -3.68 -2.69
CA ALA A 499 12.85 -4.28 -2.72
C ALA A 499 13.97 -3.23 -2.92
N GLU A 500 13.73 -2.17 -3.69
CA GLU A 500 14.69 -1.07 -3.90
C GLU A 500 15.13 -0.36 -2.60
N ASP A 501 14.32 -0.41 -1.55
CA ASP A 501 14.64 0.21 -0.26
C ASP A 501 15.59 -0.67 0.60
N LEU A 502 15.73 -1.98 0.30
CA LEU A 502 16.47 -2.94 1.13
C LEU A 502 17.97 -2.62 1.30
N PRO A 503 18.75 -2.23 0.26
CA PRO A 503 20.15 -1.90 0.43
C PRO A 503 20.39 -0.79 1.47
N ASP A 504 19.47 0.16 1.57
CA ASP A 504 19.51 1.22 2.59
C ASP A 504 19.06 0.74 3.98
N GLN A 505 18.16 -0.25 4.06
CA GLN A 505 17.89 -0.94 5.33
C GLN A 505 19.13 -1.71 5.82
N VAL A 506 19.85 -2.39 4.92
CA VAL A 506 21.11 -3.10 5.22
C VAL A 506 22.17 -2.13 5.72
N ARG A 507 22.43 -1.03 4.99
CA ARG A 507 23.40 0.01 5.40
C ARG A 507 23.09 0.59 6.79
N ARG A 508 21.80 0.77 7.14
CA ARG A 508 21.39 1.16 8.50
C ARG A 508 21.60 0.05 9.52
N LEU A 509 21.20 -1.19 9.22
CA LEU A 509 21.37 -2.34 10.12
C LEU A 509 22.84 -2.57 10.47
N VAL A 510 23.71 -2.63 9.47
CA VAL A 510 25.16 -2.82 9.66
C VAL A 510 25.75 -1.68 10.48
N LYS A 511 25.39 -0.42 10.19
CA LYS A 511 25.80 0.75 10.99
C LYS A 511 25.31 0.67 12.43
N SER A 512 24.09 0.22 12.70
CA SER A 512 23.58 0.03 14.06
C SER A 512 24.34 -1.07 14.81
N MET A 513 24.61 -2.21 14.16
CA MET A 513 25.37 -3.31 14.76
C MET A 513 26.84 -2.96 15.02
N LYS A 514 27.50 -2.18 14.13
CA LYS A 514 28.89 -1.72 14.32
C LYS A 514 29.05 -0.63 15.40
N ASN A 515 27.97 0.08 15.76
CA ASN A 515 28.01 1.16 16.75
C ASN A 515 27.57 0.74 18.17
N ASP A 516 26.86 -0.38 18.33
CA ASP A 516 26.40 -0.82 19.65
C ASP A 516 27.46 -1.65 20.37
N SER A 517 28.07 -1.07 21.40
CA SER A 517 29.10 -1.71 22.25
C SER A 517 28.71 -3.05 22.89
N ARG A 518 27.43 -3.44 22.88
CA ARG A 518 26.95 -4.74 23.35
C ARG A 518 27.11 -5.85 22.32
N ILE A 519 27.30 -5.49 21.05
CA ILE A 519 27.39 -6.41 19.91
C ILE A 519 28.87 -6.55 19.52
N LYS A 520 29.44 -7.75 19.66
CA LYS A 520 30.80 -8.03 19.16
C LYS A 520 30.69 -8.37 17.67
N PHE A 521 30.62 -7.32 16.84
CA PHE A 521 30.30 -7.42 15.43
C PHE A 521 31.03 -8.55 14.67
N GLU A 522 32.34 -8.71 14.91
CA GLU A 522 33.18 -9.73 14.26
C GLU A 522 32.94 -11.17 14.77
N THR A 523 32.49 -11.35 16.02
CA THR A 523 32.52 -12.68 16.68
C THR A 523 31.16 -13.27 17.00
N ASP A 524 30.15 -12.44 17.26
CA ASP A 524 28.82 -12.90 17.69
C ASP A 524 28.01 -13.46 16.51
N TRP A 525 27.30 -14.58 16.70
CA TRP A 525 26.45 -15.18 15.67
C TRP A 525 25.10 -14.44 15.54
N LYS A 526 24.73 -14.17 14.29
CA LYS A 526 23.59 -13.33 13.90
C LYS A 526 22.55 -14.13 13.12
N ILE A 527 21.27 -13.93 13.40
CA ILE A 527 20.16 -14.29 12.52
C ILE A 527 19.54 -13.02 11.96
N ILE A 528 19.47 -12.90 10.64
CA ILE A 528 18.88 -11.74 9.95
C ILE A 528 17.69 -12.24 9.14
N THR A 529 16.48 -11.75 9.41
CA THR A 529 15.27 -12.16 8.67
C THR A 529 14.83 -11.08 7.69
N ILE A 530 14.70 -11.43 6.41
CA ILE A 530 14.28 -10.53 5.33
C ILE A 530 12.91 -10.99 4.81
N TYR A 531 11.94 -10.09 4.77
CA TYR A 531 10.64 -10.31 4.12
C TYR A 531 10.19 -9.03 3.41
N ILE A 532 10.01 -9.11 2.10
CA ILE A 532 9.74 -7.97 1.19
C ILE A 532 8.90 -8.47 -0.01
N GLY A 533 8.51 -7.60 -0.93
CA GLY A 533 7.82 -8.00 -2.18
C GLY A 533 6.32 -7.75 -2.19
N VAL A 534 5.69 -7.58 -1.02
CA VAL A 534 4.25 -7.30 -0.93
C VAL A 534 3.94 -5.96 -1.59
N HIS A 535 4.68 -4.90 -1.26
CA HIS A 535 4.48 -3.57 -1.83
C HIS A 535 4.86 -3.52 -3.32
N ASP A 536 5.88 -4.26 -3.74
CA ASP A 536 6.28 -4.39 -5.15
C ASP A 536 5.10 -4.98 -5.98
N LEU A 537 4.56 -6.13 -5.57
CA LEU A 537 3.40 -6.77 -6.21
C LEU A 537 2.13 -5.90 -6.15
N CYS A 538 1.87 -5.24 -5.03
CA CYS A 538 0.77 -4.29 -4.87
C CYS A 538 0.84 -3.07 -5.82
N ASN A 539 2.02 -2.78 -6.39
CA ASN A 539 2.25 -1.74 -7.38
C ASN A 539 2.59 -2.27 -8.79
N TYR A 540 2.73 -3.58 -9.00
CA TYR A 540 3.16 -4.19 -10.27
C TYR A 540 2.37 -3.73 -11.50
N CYS A 541 1.04 -3.63 -11.40
CA CYS A 541 0.20 -3.14 -12.50
C CYS A 541 0.36 -1.65 -12.84
N LYS A 542 1.07 -0.86 -12.01
CA LYS A 542 1.34 0.57 -12.23
C LYS A 542 2.62 0.78 -13.04
N ASP A 543 3.60 -0.11 -12.89
CA ASP A 543 4.82 -0.18 -13.69
C ASP A 543 5.38 -1.61 -13.67
N VAL A 544 5.01 -2.40 -14.69
CA VAL A 544 5.40 -3.82 -14.80
C VAL A 544 6.90 -4.03 -15.04
N ASN A 545 7.62 -2.99 -15.47
CA ASN A 545 9.05 -3.06 -15.77
C ASN A 545 9.87 -2.72 -14.52
N HIS A 546 9.54 -1.63 -13.82
CA HIS A 546 10.15 -1.26 -12.55
C HIS A 546 9.92 -2.34 -11.48
N TYR A 547 8.67 -2.79 -11.28
CA TYR A 547 8.32 -3.87 -10.36
C TYR A 547 8.41 -5.27 -11.00
N SER A 548 9.22 -5.45 -12.05
CA SER A 548 9.45 -6.78 -12.64
C SER A 548 10.18 -7.70 -11.66
N ALA A 549 9.94 -9.02 -11.76
CA ALA A 549 10.64 -10.02 -10.95
C ALA A 549 12.18 -9.93 -11.07
N VAL A 550 12.68 -9.48 -12.21
CA VAL A 550 14.11 -9.25 -12.47
C VAL A 550 14.65 -8.08 -11.63
N ASN A 551 13.96 -6.94 -11.63
CA ASN A 551 14.37 -5.79 -10.79
C ASN A 551 14.20 -6.10 -9.30
N PHE A 552 13.10 -6.75 -8.91
CA PHE A 552 12.88 -7.23 -7.55
C PHE A 552 14.04 -8.11 -7.07
N SER A 553 14.39 -9.15 -7.83
CA SER A 553 15.49 -10.07 -7.52
C SER A 553 16.84 -9.34 -7.46
N ARG A 554 17.14 -8.43 -8.39
CA ARG A 554 18.36 -7.61 -8.40
C ARG A 554 18.50 -6.74 -7.16
N TYR A 555 17.43 -6.12 -6.66
CA TYR A 555 17.50 -5.31 -5.44
C TYR A 555 17.64 -6.17 -4.17
N VAL A 556 17.01 -7.36 -4.14
CA VAL A 556 17.25 -8.35 -3.07
C VAL A 556 18.69 -8.86 -3.11
N GLN A 557 19.25 -9.10 -4.31
CA GLN A 557 20.66 -9.44 -4.50
C GLN A 557 21.58 -8.33 -3.98
N GLU A 558 21.39 -7.05 -4.35
CA GLU A 558 22.23 -5.95 -3.83
C GLU A 558 22.23 -5.92 -2.30
N ALA A 559 21.07 -6.15 -1.66
CA ALA A 559 20.96 -6.21 -0.22
C ALA A 559 21.68 -7.44 0.40
N LEU A 560 21.62 -8.61 -0.25
CA LEU A 560 22.31 -9.83 0.20
C LEU A 560 23.83 -9.75 -0.04
N ASP A 561 24.28 -9.22 -1.16
CA ASP A 561 25.69 -8.99 -1.48
C ASP A 561 26.33 -8.01 -0.48
N LEU A 562 25.62 -6.95 -0.08
CA LEU A 562 26.04 -6.05 1.00
C LEU A 562 26.14 -6.76 2.37
N LEU A 563 25.19 -7.65 2.70
CA LEU A 563 25.26 -8.43 3.93
C LEU A 563 26.45 -9.40 3.90
N HIS A 564 26.65 -10.10 2.78
CA HIS A 564 27.75 -11.05 2.58
C HIS A 564 29.12 -10.36 2.62
N ALA A 565 29.23 -9.13 2.11
CA ALA A 565 30.46 -8.35 2.13
C ALA A 565 30.77 -7.66 3.47
N GLU A 566 29.75 -7.25 4.25
CA GLU A 566 29.95 -6.47 5.47
C GLU A 566 29.69 -7.20 6.80
N VAL A 567 29.03 -8.36 6.82
CA VAL A 567 28.52 -9.00 8.05
C VAL A 567 29.06 -10.43 8.22
N PRO A 568 30.15 -10.64 8.99
CA PRO A 568 30.63 -11.99 9.33
C PRO A 568 29.65 -12.69 10.26
N LYS A 569 29.75 -14.01 10.38
CA LYS A 569 28.96 -14.85 11.31
C LYS A 569 27.44 -14.60 11.26
N ALA A 570 26.84 -14.84 10.10
CA ALA A 570 25.41 -14.62 9.88
C ALA A 570 24.70 -15.78 9.16
N LEU A 571 23.51 -16.12 9.64
CA LEU A 571 22.51 -16.90 8.90
C LEU A 571 21.39 -15.96 8.48
N VAL A 572 21.21 -15.78 7.17
CA VAL A 572 20.14 -14.92 6.63
C VAL A 572 18.93 -15.78 6.28
N ASN A 573 17.82 -15.57 6.97
CA ASN A 573 16.51 -16.09 6.60
C ASN A 573 15.92 -15.19 5.50
N LEU A 574 16.00 -15.60 4.24
CA LEU A 574 15.22 -14.97 3.18
C LEU A 574 13.83 -15.63 3.17
N VAL A 575 12.79 -14.89 3.57
CA VAL A 575 11.42 -15.40 3.57
C VAL A 575 10.83 -15.15 2.19
N ASP A 576 10.27 -16.20 1.61
CA ASP A 576 9.72 -16.15 0.24
C ASP A 576 8.42 -15.34 0.19
N VAL A 577 8.09 -14.81 -1.00
CA VAL A 577 7.01 -13.84 -1.19
C VAL A 577 5.65 -14.53 -1.08
N MET A 578 4.78 -13.99 -0.23
CA MET A 578 3.44 -14.53 -0.01
C MET A 578 2.60 -14.51 -1.30
N ASP A 579 1.87 -15.60 -1.57
CA ASP A 579 0.75 -15.55 -2.50
C ASP A 579 -0.37 -14.66 -1.93
N LEU A 580 -0.56 -13.49 -2.54
CA LEU A 580 -1.53 -12.48 -2.11
C LEU A 580 -2.91 -12.67 -2.76
N LEU A 581 -3.08 -13.58 -3.73
CA LEU A 581 -4.36 -13.77 -4.42
C LEU A 581 -5.49 -14.24 -3.49
N PRO A 582 -5.29 -15.16 -2.52
CA PRO A 582 -6.33 -15.58 -1.60
C PRO A 582 -6.89 -14.43 -0.75
N LEU A 583 -6.08 -13.40 -0.44
CA LEU A 583 -6.50 -12.24 0.36
C LEU A 583 -7.63 -11.44 -0.32
N ARG A 584 -7.77 -11.54 -1.66
CA ARG A 584 -8.88 -10.90 -2.42
C ARG A 584 -10.25 -11.29 -1.88
N HIS A 585 -10.42 -12.51 -1.37
CA HIS A 585 -11.70 -12.99 -0.86
C HIS A 585 -12.20 -12.18 0.35
N LEU A 586 -11.29 -11.58 1.13
CA LEU A 586 -11.61 -10.68 2.26
C LEU A 586 -12.35 -9.40 1.79
N PHE A 587 -12.07 -8.94 0.56
CA PHE A 587 -12.62 -7.70 0.00
C PHE A 587 -13.80 -7.95 -0.96
N LEU A 588 -13.87 -9.14 -1.56
CA LEU A 588 -14.98 -9.54 -2.44
C LEU A 588 -16.23 -9.98 -1.66
N ASP A 589 -16.08 -10.54 -0.46
CA ASP A 589 -17.23 -10.94 0.37
C ASP A 589 -17.92 -9.74 1.02
N ARG A 590 -19.05 -9.31 0.43
CA ARG A 590 -19.91 -8.23 0.93
C ARG A 590 -20.52 -8.48 2.31
N ARG A 591 -20.35 -9.67 2.90
CA ARG A 591 -20.70 -9.99 4.30
C ARG A 591 -19.64 -9.51 5.30
N LEU A 592 -18.48 -9.05 4.84
CA LEU A 592 -17.39 -8.49 5.64
C LEU A 592 -17.40 -6.96 5.57
N SER A 593 -16.99 -6.29 6.65
CA SER A 593 -16.94 -4.82 6.76
C SER A 593 -15.54 -4.27 6.48
N CYS A 594 -14.87 -4.78 5.45
CA CYS A 594 -13.51 -4.37 5.11
C CYS A 594 -13.49 -2.96 4.48
N PRO A 595 -12.50 -2.11 4.81
CA PRO A 595 -12.40 -0.76 4.28
C PRO A 595 -11.82 -0.79 2.86
N ILE A 596 -12.68 -1.08 1.87
CA ILE A 596 -12.31 -1.28 0.47
C ILE A 596 -11.45 -0.12 -0.05
N HIS A 597 -11.96 1.13 -0.08
CA HIS A 597 -11.23 2.23 -0.72
C HIS A 597 -9.84 2.55 -0.11
N PRO A 598 -9.64 2.52 1.23
CA PRO A 598 -8.29 2.54 1.81
C PRO A 598 -7.39 1.38 1.35
N ALA A 599 -7.92 0.15 1.28
CA ALA A 599 -7.16 -1.02 0.84
C ALA A 599 -6.85 -1.00 -0.67
N GLU A 600 -7.73 -0.44 -1.51
CA GLU A 600 -7.41 -0.13 -2.91
C GLU A 600 -6.23 0.85 -3.02
N GLY A 601 -6.13 1.82 -2.11
CA GLY A 601 -4.97 2.72 -2.01
C GLY A 601 -3.66 2.00 -1.66
N LEU A 602 -3.73 0.93 -0.85
CA LEU A 602 -2.57 0.11 -0.45
C LEU A 602 -2.17 -0.90 -1.54
N CYS A 603 -3.13 -1.59 -2.15
CA CYS A 603 -2.86 -2.76 -3.01
C CYS A 603 -3.81 -2.88 -4.21
N SER A 604 -4.07 -1.77 -4.92
CA SER A 604 -4.95 -1.71 -6.11
C SER A 604 -4.72 -2.83 -7.12
N CYS A 605 -3.46 -3.20 -7.38
CA CYS A 605 -3.11 -4.18 -8.40
C CYS A 605 -3.55 -5.61 -8.08
N ILE A 606 -3.85 -5.91 -6.82
CA ILE A 606 -4.30 -7.24 -6.38
C ILE A 606 -5.77 -7.18 -5.98
N LEU A 607 -6.23 -6.10 -5.34
CA LEU A 607 -7.56 -6.02 -4.75
C LEU A 607 -8.65 -5.51 -5.72
N SER A 608 -8.36 -4.54 -6.58
CA SER A 608 -9.36 -3.93 -7.49
C SER A 608 -9.56 -4.73 -8.80
N VAL A 609 -8.73 -5.74 -9.07
CA VAL A 609 -8.76 -6.51 -10.33
C VAL A 609 -9.97 -7.44 -10.41
N GLN A 610 -10.63 -7.52 -11.58
CA GLN A 610 -11.80 -8.36 -11.79
C GLN A 610 -11.43 -9.86 -11.83
N GLU A 611 -12.30 -10.72 -11.29
CA GLU A 611 -12.11 -12.17 -11.38
C GLU A 611 -12.23 -12.69 -12.83
N GLY A 612 -11.42 -13.67 -13.21
CA GLY A 612 -11.34 -14.19 -14.58
C GLY A 612 -10.67 -13.27 -15.60
N SER A 613 -10.08 -12.14 -15.17
CA SER A 613 -9.39 -11.20 -16.06
C SER A 613 -7.96 -11.63 -16.44
N SER A 614 -7.48 -11.16 -17.59
CA SER A 614 -6.09 -11.27 -18.03
C SER A 614 -5.10 -10.70 -17.00
N GLU A 615 -5.50 -9.65 -16.31
CA GLU A 615 -4.74 -8.92 -15.30
C GLU A 615 -4.55 -9.75 -14.02
N LEU A 616 -5.53 -10.59 -13.65
CA LEU A 616 -5.41 -11.53 -12.54
C LEU A 616 -4.43 -12.65 -12.87
N VAL A 617 -4.48 -13.19 -14.10
CA VAL A 617 -3.51 -14.19 -14.59
C VAL A 617 -2.11 -13.60 -14.71
N ALA A 618 -1.99 -12.33 -15.09
CA ALA A 618 -0.71 -11.61 -15.11
C ALA A 618 -0.12 -11.43 -13.69
N MET A 619 -0.98 -11.19 -12.68
CA MET A 619 -0.57 -11.11 -11.28
C MET A 619 -0.14 -12.48 -10.71
N GLU A 620 -0.88 -13.55 -11.02
CA GLU A 620 -0.50 -14.92 -10.66
C GLU A 620 0.89 -15.28 -11.19
N LYS A 621 1.14 -15.00 -12.48
CA LYS A 621 2.45 -15.20 -13.10
C LYS A 621 3.53 -14.30 -12.50
N ALA A 622 3.20 -13.09 -12.04
CA ALA A 622 4.17 -12.21 -11.37
C ALA A 622 4.57 -12.76 -9.99
N ILE A 623 3.62 -13.22 -9.18
CA ILE A 623 3.88 -13.87 -7.88
C ILE A 623 4.77 -15.10 -8.07
N GLN A 624 4.45 -15.98 -9.03
CA GLN A 624 5.24 -17.16 -9.35
C GLN A 624 6.66 -16.79 -9.83
N ALA A 625 6.81 -15.73 -10.62
CA ALA A 625 8.12 -15.25 -11.08
C ALA A 625 8.97 -14.68 -9.94
N TYR A 626 8.37 -13.92 -9.00
CA TYR A 626 9.05 -13.44 -7.79
C TYR A 626 9.61 -14.61 -6.97
N GLN A 627 8.76 -15.58 -6.61
CA GLN A 627 9.14 -16.76 -5.81
C GLN A 627 10.23 -17.60 -6.52
N SER A 628 10.12 -17.77 -7.84
CA SER A 628 11.12 -18.48 -8.65
C SER A 628 12.46 -17.75 -8.68
N SER A 629 12.45 -16.41 -8.78
CA SER A 629 13.67 -15.60 -8.82
C SER A 629 14.44 -15.63 -7.50
N LEU A 630 13.76 -15.61 -6.35
CA LEU A 630 14.42 -15.76 -5.05
C LEU A 630 14.98 -17.16 -4.84
N GLN A 631 14.31 -18.19 -5.37
CA GLN A 631 14.84 -19.56 -5.36
C GLN A 631 16.11 -19.67 -6.18
N GLN A 632 16.13 -19.17 -7.42
CA GLN A 632 17.31 -19.20 -8.29
C GLN A 632 18.48 -18.42 -7.68
N LEU A 633 18.22 -17.25 -7.09
CA LEU A 633 19.22 -16.42 -6.43
C LEU A 633 19.90 -17.14 -5.25
N VAL A 634 19.16 -17.89 -4.44
CA VAL A 634 19.71 -18.64 -3.30
C VAL A 634 20.33 -19.97 -3.73
N GLU A 635 19.69 -20.74 -4.62
CA GLU A 635 20.18 -22.05 -5.08
C GLU A 635 21.46 -21.96 -5.91
N SER A 636 21.80 -20.76 -6.43
CA SER A 636 23.10 -20.43 -7.02
C SER A 636 24.31 -20.83 -6.16
N GLY A 637 24.15 -20.82 -4.83
CA GLY A 637 25.23 -21.04 -3.87
C GLY A 637 26.21 -19.86 -3.73
N GLN A 638 25.95 -18.69 -4.33
CA GLN A 638 26.89 -17.55 -4.30
C GLN A 638 27.18 -17.04 -2.87
N TYR A 639 26.30 -17.33 -1.91
CA TYR A 639 26.43 -16.94 -0.51
C TYR A 639 26.91 -18.06 0.44
N ASP A 640 27.19 -19.27 -0.07
CA ASP A 640 27.71 -20.41 0.72
C ASP A 640 29.24 -20.59 0.55
N VAL A 641 29.91 -19.61 -0.08
CA VAL A 641 31.36 -19.55 -0.36
C VAL A 641 32.22 -19.31 0.88
N HIS A 642 31.60 -19.00 2.02
CA HIS A 642 32.24 -18.83 3.31
C HIS A 642 31.67 -19.86 4.30
N GLU A 643 32.42 -20.18 5.36
CA GLU A 643 31.91 -21.07 6.42
C GLU A 643 31.09 -20.31 7.45
N ASP A 644 31.21 -18.99 7.55
CA ASP A 644 30.51 -18.18 8.53
C ASP A 644 29.35 -17.33 7.98
N PHE A 645 28.99 -17.51 6.71
CA PHE A 645 27.82 -16.90 6.09
C PHE A 645 27.00 -17.92 5.30
N THR A 646 25.68 -17.77 5.27
CA THR A 646 24.77 -18.51 4.38
C THR A 646 23.43 -17.76 4.25
N VAL A 647 22.77 -17.89 3.10
CA VAL A 647 21.38 -17.43 2.89
C VAL A 647 20.50 -18.65 2.76
N VAL A 648 19.43 -18.72 3.55
CA VAL A 648 18.48 -19.82 3.56
C VAL A 648 17.10 -19.29 3.20
N LEU A 649 16.58 -19.74 2.05
CA LEU A 649 15.20 -19.48 1.65
C LEU A 649 14.23 -20.24 2.58
N GLN A 650 13.18 -19.57 3.02
CA GLN A 650 12.13 -20.12 3.89
C GLN A 650 10.77 -20.06 3.14
N PRO A 651 10.45 -21.05 2.28
CA PRO A 651 9.38 -20.96 1.27
C PRO A 651 7.93 -21.16 1.77
N PHE A 652 7.68 -21.15 3.08
CA PHE A 652 6.38 -21.53 3.64
C PHE A 652 5.19 -20.64 3.24
N LEU A 653 5.43 -19.48 2.62
CA LEU A 653 4.40 -18.54 2.18
C LEU A 653 4.00 -18.65 0.70
N ARG A 654 4.61 -19.57 -0.07
CA ARG A 654 4.31 -19.71 -1.52
C ARG A 654 2.86 -20.03 -1.84
N THR A 655 2.17 -20.71 -0.92
CA THR A 655 0.74 -20.99 -1.04
C THR A 655 0.09 -20.81 0.32
N ILE A 656 -0.83 -19.84 0.43
CA ILE A 656 -1.56 -19.59 1.68
C ILE A 656 -2.99 -20.15 1.61
N THR A 657 -3.53 -20.54 2.76
CA THR A 657 -4.96 -20.91 2.88
C THR A 657 -5.63 -20.01 3.93
N LEU A 658 -6.67 -19.29 3.51
CA LEU A 658 -7.45 -18.45 4.41
C LEU A 658 -8.17 -19.28 5.48
N PRO A 659 -8.25 -18.79 6.73
CA PRO A 659 -9.01 -19.43 7.79
C PRO A 659 -10.50 -19.13 7.58
N LEU A 660 -11.36 -20.15 7.57
CA LEU A 660 -12.80 -19.99 7.39
C LEU A 660 -13.59 -20.34 8.67
N LEU A 661 -14.70 -19.62 8.87
CA LEU A 661 -15.73 -19.87 9.87
C LEU A 661 -16.71 -20.97 9.39
N GLN A 662 -17.59 -21.43 10.29
CA GLN A 662 -18.61 -22.44 9.98
C GLN A 662 -19.65 -22.00 8.92
N ASP A 663 -19.73 -20.71 8.58
CA ASP A 663 -20.59 -20.14 7.54
C ASP A 663 -19.81 -19.72 6.28
N GLU A 664 -18.64 -20.34 6.08
CA GLU A 664 -17.73 -20.18 4.94
C GLU A 664 -17.16 -18.76 4.78
N ARG A 665 -17.33 -17.87 5.76
CA ARG A 665 -16.69 -16.55 5.79
C ARG A 665 -15.27 -16.63 6.33
N PRO A 666 -14.32 -15.82 5.83
CA PRO A 666 -13.04 -15.62 6.48
C PRO A 666 -13.12 -15.25 7.97
N ASP A 667 -12.29 -15.90 8.79
CA ASP A 667 -12.10 -15.56 10.20
C ASP A 667 -11.24 -14.30 10.32
N MET A 668 -11.93 -13.16 10.40
CA MET A 668 -11.32 -11.84 10.53
C MET A 668 -10.44 -11.67 11.78
N THR A 669 -10.47 -12.56 12.77
CA THR A 669 -9.57 -12.46 13.95
C THR A 669 -8.09 -12.74 13.60
N PHE A 670 -7.80 -13.22 12.39
CA PHE A 670 -6.45 -13.35 11.84
C PHE A 670 -5.93 -12.08 11.13
N PHE A 671 -6.78 -11.08 10.90
CA PHE A 671 -6.42 -9.87 10.16
C PHE A 671 -6.56 -8.62 11.01
N ALA A 672 -5.81 -7.59 10.65
CA ALA A 672 -5.96 -6.26 11.21
C ALA A 672 -7.24 -5.58 10.65
N PRO A 673 -7.72 -4.50 11.28
CA PRO A 673 -8.90 -3.73 10.83
C PRO A 673 -8.94 -3.27 9.36
N ASP A 674 -7.83 -3.23 8.64
CA ASP A 674 -7.80 -2.93 7.20
C ASP A 674 -8.07 -4.14 6.28
N CYS A 675 -8.18 -5.34 6.86
CA CYS A 675 -8.28 -6.63 6.16
C CYS A 675 -7.06 -6.98 5.28
N PHE A 676 -5.92 -6.33 5.46
CA PHE A 676 -4.71 -6.55 4.67
C PHE A 676 -3.51 -6.89 5.56
N HIS A 677 -3.24 -6.09 6.59
CA HIS A 677 -2.23 -6.41 7.60
C HIS A 677 -2.70 -7.56 8.50
N LEU A 678 -1.76 -8.21 9.17
CA LEU A 678 -1.99 -9.41 9.95
C LEU A 678 -2.12 -9.11 11.45
N SER A 679 -3.06 -9.77 12.12
CA SER A 679 -3.25 -9.62 13.57
C SER A 679 -2.17 -10.35 14.37
N GLN A 680 -2.10 -10.09 15.69
CA GLN A 680 -1.24 -10.83 16.61
C GLN A 680 -1.42 -12.36 16.56
N LYS A 681 -2.64 -12.82 16.23
CA LYS A 681 -2.96 -14.24 15.99
C LYS A 681 -2.14 -14.82 14.84
N SER A 682 -2.13 -14.11 13.71
CA SER A 682 -1.39 -14.50 12.50
C SER A 682 0.12 -14.33 12.65
N HIS A 683 0.58 -13.25 13.27
CA HIS A 683 2.00 -13.06 13.58
C HIS A 683 2.56 -14.21 14.43
N SER A 684 1.77 -14.70 15.39
CA SER A 684 2.14 -15.86 16.21
C SER A 684 2.21 -17.16 15.41
N GLN A 685 1.38 -17.33 14.37
CA GLN A 685 1.42 -18.47 13.45
C GLN A 685 2.60 -18.39 12.47
N LEU A 686 2.89 -17.21 11.89
CA LEU A 686 4.06 -16.97 11.04
C LEU A 686 5.37 -17.28 11.78
N SER A 687 5.47 -16.86 13.04
CA SER A 687 6.60 -17.17 13.92
C SER A 687 6.81 -18.68 14.11
N ARG A 688 5.73 -19.44 14.38
CA ARG A 688 5.76 -20.90 14.50
C ARG A 688 6.15 -21.58 13.18
N ALA A 689 5.62 -21.09 12.06
CA ALA A 689 5.90 -21.61 10.73
C ALA A 689 7.37 -21.40 10.34
N LEU A 690 7.89 -20.18 10.48
CA LEU A 690 9.30 -19.86 10.21
C LEU A 690 10.25 -20.66 11.11
N TRP A 691 9.98 -20.76 12.42
CA TRP A 691 10.79 -21.60 13.31
C TRP A 691 10.86 -23.06 12.84
N ASN A 692 9.72 -23.65 12.48
CA ASN A 692 9.68 -25.01 11.95
C ASN A 692 10.41 -25.12 10.60
N ASN A 693 10.29 -24.11 9.72
CA ASN A 693 10.96 -24.06 8.41
C ASN A 693 12.49 -23.93 8.56
N MET A 694 12.96 -23.15 9.54
CA MET A 694 14.37 -23.02 9.90
C MET A 694 14.99 -24.33 10.42
N LEU A 695 14.22 -25.22 11.05
CA LEU A 695 14.67 -26.55 11.47
C LEU A 695 14.49 -27.63 10.39
N GLN A 696 13.70 -27.37 9.35
CA GLN A 696 13.53 -28.30 8.23
C GLN A 696 14.74 -28.26 7.30
N PRO A 697 15.31 -29.42 6.91
CA PRO A 697 16.40 -29.48 5.95
C PRO A 697 15.93 -29.05 4.55
N LEU A 698 16.85 -28.56 3.73
CA LEU A 698 16.55 -28.16 2.35
C LEU A 698 15.97 -29.34 1.55
N GLY A 699 15.09 -29.04 0.59
CA GLY A 699 14.26 -30.02 -0.11
C GLY A 699 13.11 -30.62 0.73
N LYS A 700 13.02 -30.31 2.04
CA LYS A 700 11.90 -30.71 2.92
C LYS A 700 11.30 -29.56 3.73
N LYS A 701 11.66 -28.31 3.41
CA LYS A 701 11.00 -27.11 3.93
C LYS A 701 9.56 -27.08 3.43
N ALA A 702 8.61 -26.82 4.34
CA ALA A 702 7.22 -26.59 3.97
C ALA A 702 7.10 -25.39 3.02
N THR A 703 6.25 -25.50 2.00
CA THR A 703 5.99 -24.47 0.98
C THR A 703 4.60 -23.83 1.11
N SER A 704 3.81 -24.26 2.10
CA SER A 704 2.44 -23.79 2.29
C SER A 704 2.14 -23.47 3.76
N PHE A 705 1.20 -22.55 3.96
CA PHE A 705 0.83 -22.02 5.27
C PHE A 705 -0.67 -21.76 5.38
N SER A 706 -1.32 -22.40 6.36
CA SER A 706 -2.69 -22.13 6.76
C SER A 706 -2.70 -21.39 8.08
N PHE A 707 -3.40 -20.25 8.13
CA PHE A 707 -3.54 -19.46 9.36
C PHE A 707 -4.23 -20.25 10.48
N ALA A 708 -5.14 -21.18 10.13
CA ALA A 708 -5.92 -21.98 11.07
C ALA A 708 -5.15 -23.16 11.69
N ASP A 709 -3.97 -23.51 11.18
CA ASP A 709 -3.28 -24.75 11.56
C ASP A 709 -2.81 -24.76 13.02
N ASN A 710 -2.89 -25.93 13.66
CA ASN A 710 -2.35 -26.11 15.01
C ASN A 710 -0.82 -26.32 14.98
N ILE A 711 -0.09 -25.29 14.53
CA ILE A 711 1.36 -25.34 14.34
C ILE A 711 2.07 -25.47 15.69
N THR A 712 2.49 -26.70 16.02
CA THR A 712 3.31 -27.00 17.20
C THR A 712 4.77 -26.62 16.92
N LEU A 713 5.48 -26.05 17.90
CA LEU A 713 6.90 -25.73 17.77
C LEU A 713 7.74 -27.01 17.77
N SER A 714 8.52 -27.22 16.72
CA SER A 714 9.48 -28.32 16.59
C SER A 714 10.69 -28.09 17.47
N CYS A 715 11.39 -29.17 17.81
CA CYS A 715 12.63 -29.13 18.58
C CYS A 715 13.81 -29.65 17.75
N PRO A 716 15.01 -29.05 17.86
CA PRO A 716 16.25 -29.69 17.44
C PRO A 716 16.38 -31.07 18.11
N THR A 717 17.01 -32.02 17.42
CA THR A 717 17.20 -33.39 17.93
C THR A 717 18.68 -33.72 18.02
N LEU A 718 19.06 -34.74 18.80
CA LEU A 718 20.45 -35.22 18.87
C LEU A 718 21.06 -35.61 17.51
N HIS A 719 20.22 -35.88 16.49
CA HIS A 719 20.65 -36.27 15.14
C HIS A 719 20.55 -35.10 14.14
N GLN A 720 19.80 -34.05 14.48
CA GLN A 720 19.65 -32.80 13.71
C GLN A 720 19.55 -31.63 14.72
N PRO A 721 20.69 -31.21 15.33
CA PRO A 721 20.70 -30.18 16.38
C PRO A 721 20.86 -28.75 15.85
N PHE A 722 21.21 -28.62 14.56
CA PHE A 722 21.57 -27.36 13.91
C PHE A 722 20.37 -26.72 13.19
N LEU A 723 20.49 -25.43 12.90
CA LEU A 723 19.60 -24.75 11.95
C LEU A 723 19.83 -25.31 10.53
N GLY A 724 18.76 -25.53 9.76
CA GLY A 724 18.80 -26.15 8.44
C GLY A 724 19.41 -25.24 7.39
N THR A 725 20.66 -25.53 7.00
CA THR A 725 21.45 -24.84 5.97
C THR A 725 21.78 -25.81 4.84
N HIS A 726 22.29 -25.31 3.71
CA HIS A 726 22.57 -26.16 2.54
C HIS A 726 23.50 -27.34 2.85
N LYS A 727 24.72 -27.05 3.37
CA LYS A 727 25.75 -28.08 3.61
C LYS A 727 25.32 -29.12 4.66
N ASN A 728 24.56 -28.74 5.70
CA ASN A 728 24.11 -29.69 6.73
C ASN A 728 22.81 -30.45 6.40
N SER A 729 22.15 -30.11 5.28
CA SER A 729 20.95 -30.80 4.78
C SER A 729 21.24 -31.93 3.78
N ASN A 730 22.52 -32.19 3.45
CA ASN A 730 22.94 -32.91 2.24
C ASN A 730 22.35 -32.29 0.96
N GLY A 731 22.24 -30.96 0.91
CA GLY A 731 21.92 -30.27 -0.33
C GLY A 731 23.00 -30.48 -1.39
N THR A 732 22.58 -30.65 -2.64
CA THR A 732 23.46 -30.48 -3.80
C THR A 732 23.10 -29.17 -4.47
N HIS A 733 24.01 -28.20 -4.50
CA HIS A 733 23.87 -27.06 -5.41
C HIS A 733 23.84 -27.62 -6.83
N SER A 734 22.92 -27.16 -7.67
CA SER A 734 23.05 -27.33 -9.12
C SER A 734 24.37 -26.69 -9.53
N PRO A 735 25.34 -27.43 -10.13
CA PRO A 735 26.72 -26.97 -10.22
C PRO A 735 26.92 -25.91 -11.32
N LEU A 736 26.47 -24.69 -11.03
CA LEU A 736 26.86 -23.45 -11.72
C LEU A 736 28.32 -23.12 -11.35
N ASP A 737 29.24 -23.88 -11.93
CA ASP A 737 30.68 -23.65 -11.85
C ASP A 737 31.01 -22.24 -12.37
N PRO A 738 31.45 -21.28 -11.52
CA PRO A 738 31.67 -19.89 -11.93
C PRO A 738 32.80 -19.69 -12.94
N THR A 739 33.55 -20.75 -13.26
CA THR A 739 34.64 -20.73 -14.25
C THR A 739 34.29 -21.44 -15.57
N LYS A 740 33.14 -22.13 -15.64
CA LYS A 740 32.65 -22.68 -16.91
C LYS A 740 31.85 -21.63 -17.67
N LYS A 741 32.34 -21.31 -18.87
CA LYS A 741 31.48 -20.77 -19.94
C LYS A 741 30.26 -21.70 -20.09
N PRO A 742 29.05 -21.16 -20.36
CA PRO A 742 27.85 -21.98 -20.53
C PRO A 742 28.08 -23.13 -21.51
N SER A 743 27.51 -24.30 -21.19
CA SER A 743 27.48 -25.42 -22.14
C SER A 743 26.85 -24.96 -23.46
N GLN A 744 27.47 -25.30 -24.59
CA GLN A 744 27.01 -24.95 -25.95
C GLN A 744 25.78 -25.78 -26.39
N ASN A 745 24.85 -25.98 -25.47
CA ASN A 745 23.61 -26.73 -25.61
C ASN A 745 22.52 -25.84 -25.01
N TRP A 746 21.77 -25.18 -25.88
CA TRP A 746 20.62 -24.35 -25.51
C TRP A 746 19.29 -25.10 -25.67
N GLY A 747 19.35 -26.43 -25.63
CA GLY A 747 18.21 -27.33 -25.75
C GLY A 747 17.26 -27.30 -24.54
N SER A 748 16.16 -28.05 -24.69
CA SER A 748 15.08 -28.24 -23.72
C SER A 748 14.85 -29.72 -23.44
N ASP A 749 14.18 -29.99 -22.32
CA ASP A 749 13.71 -31.32 -21.95
C ASP A 749 12.16 -31.30 -21.90
N LEU A 750 11.50 -32.10 -22.75
CA LEU A 750 10.05 -32.11 -22.92
C LEU A 750 9.44 -33.29 -22.14
N LEU A 751 9.05 -33.05 -20.88
CA LEU A 751 8.69 -34.09 -19.91
C LEU A 751 7.20 -34.49 -19.96
N CYS A 752 6.67 -34.75 -21.17
CA CYS A 752 5.28 -35.17 -21.33
C CYS A 752 5.10 -36.67 -21.01
N GLN A 753 4.01 -37.02 -20.32
CA GLN A 753 3.57 -38.42 -20.25
C GLN A 753 3.16 -38.91 -21.65
N GLU A 754 3.37 -40.20 -21.94
CA GLU A 754 2.95 -40.81 -23.21
C GLU A 754 1.43 -40.72 -23.39
N GLN A 755 0.97 -39.73 -24.15
CA GLN A 755 -0.43 -39.61 -24.54
C GLN A 755 -0.76 -40.63 -25.63
N THR A 756 -1.86 -41.36 -25.46
CA THR A 756 -2.40 -42.24 -26.49
C THR A 756 -2.77 -41.42 -27.73
N ILE A 757 -1.92 -41.50 -28.75
CA ILE A 757 -2.08 -40.80 -30.03
C ILE A 757 -3.46 -41.08 -30.61
N SER A 758 -4.24 -40.02 -30.87
CA SER A 758 -5.50 -40.14 -31.60
C SER A 758 -5.22 -40.60 -33.02
N GLN A 759 -5.52 -41.86 -33.34
CA GLN A 759 -5.34 -42.42 -34.69
C GLN A 759 -6.26 -41.78 -35.76
N LYS A 760 -7.14 -40.87 -35.36
CA LYS A 760 -8.01 -40.12 -36.28
C LYS A 760 -7.50 -38.69 -36.38
N ALA A 761 -6.89 -38.38 -37.53
CA ALA A 761 -6.40 -37.05 -37.86
C ALA A 761 -7.51 -35.99 -37.76
N SER A 762 -7.17 -34.80 -37.26
CA SER A 762 -8.11 -33.71 -37.11
C SER A 762 -8.69 -33.26 -38.45
N MET A 763 -9.99 -32.93 -38.44
CA MET A 763 -10.73 -32.38 -39.58
C MET A 763 -11.05 -30.88 -39.40
N SER A 764 -10.68 -30.28 -38.27
CA SER A 764 -10.85 -28.86 -37.97
C SER A 764 -9.60 -28.30 -37.30
N VAL A 765 -9.24 -27.06 -37.65
CA VAL A 765 -8.11 -26.33 -37.05
C VAL A 765 -8.33 -26.11 -35.55
N HIS A 766 -9.59 -26.13 -35.12
CA HIS A 766 -10.01 -25.96 -33.72
C HIS A 766 -9.85 -27.24 -32.88
N THR A 767 -9.54 -28.38 -33.50
CA THR A 767 -9.21 -29.65 -32.83
C THR A 767 -7.80 -30.16 -33.17
N LEU A 768 -6.96 -29.32 -33.78
CA LEU A 768 -5.62 -29.65 -34.26
C LEU A 768 -4.64 -29.95 -33.11
N GLN A 769 -4.14 -31.19 -33.03
CA GLN A 769 -3.11 -31.61 -32.07
C GLN A 769 -1.70 -31.41 -32.65
N PRO A 770 -0.63 -31.32 -31.82
CA PRO A 770 0.74 -31.24 -32.34
C PRO A 770 1.13 -32.40 -33.27
N ALA A 771 0.62 -33.60 -33.01
CA ALA A 771 0.84 -34.78 -33.85
C ALA A 771 0.08 -34.74 -35.20
N ASP A 772 -0.96 -33.90 -35.33
CA ASP A 772 -1.69 -33.72 -36.60
C ASP A 772 -0.92 -32.89 -37.63
N ILE A 773 0.16 -32.18 -37.24
CA ILE A 773 0.88 -31.24 -38.11
C ILE A 773 1.92 -31.98 -38.95
N GLN A 774 1.77 -32.01 -40.28
CA GLN A 774 2.78 -32.58 -41.18
C GLN A 774 3.79 -31.53 -41.68
N VAL A 775 3.39 -30.24 -41.77
CA VAL A 775 4.20 -29.21 -42.43
C VAL A 775 4.43 -28.00 -41.53
N VAL A 776 5.68 -27.53 -41.44
CA VAL A 776 6.04 -26.23 -40.85
C VAL A 776 6.55 -25.26 -41.93
N ALA A 777 6.26 -23.97 -41.75
CA ALA A 777 6.70 -22.90 -42.65
C ALA A 777 6.87 -21.57 -41.90
N ALA A 778 7.67 -20.66 -42.45
CA ALA A 778 7.87 -19.34 -41.85
C ALA A 778 8.05 -18.20 -42.86
N LEU A 779 7.41 -17.06 -42.57
CA LEU A 779 7.55 -15.79 -43.28
C LEU A 779 8.12 -14.73 -42.31
N GLY A 780 8.90 -13.78 -42.83
CA GLY A 780 9.46 -12.71 -42.02
C GLY A 780 10.77 -12.12 -42.52
N ASP A 781 11.57 -11.62 -41.58
CA ASP A 781 12.84 -10.93 -41.78
C ASP A 781 14.08 -11.73 -41.32
N SER A 782 15.15 -11.03 -40.94
CA SER A 782 16.41 -11.57 -40.45
C SER A 782 16.27 -12.40 -39.16
N LEU A 783 15.35 -12.02 -38.25
CA LEU A 783 15.10 -12.78 -37.02
C LEU A 783 14.51 -14.16 -37.32
N THR A 784 13.57 -14.21 -38.27
CA THR A 784 12.96 -15.46 -38.77
C THR A 784 13.93 -16.30 -39.62
N THR A 785 15.05 -15.75 -40.08
CA THR A 785 16.10 -16.52 -40.80
C THR A 785 17.32 -16.86 -39.94
N ALA A 786 17.31 -16.49 -38.65
CA ALA A 786 18.42 -16.72 -37.72
C ALA A 786 19.76 -16.10 -38.21
N VAL A 787 19.71 -14.87 -38.70
CA VAL A 787 20.92 -14.07 -39.01
C VAL A 787 21.79 -13.90 -37.75
N GLY A 788 23.11 -14.08 -37.90
CA GLY A 788 24.09 -13.82 -36.84
C GLY A 788 24.12 -14.81 -35.66
N VAL A 789 23.25 -15.81 -35.62
CA VAL A 789 22.98 -16.67 -34.44
C VAL A 789 24.20 -17.41 -33.86
N LYS A 790 25.17 -17.82 -34.69
CA LYS A 790 26.48 -18.38 -34.28
C LYS A 790 27.66 -17.48 -34.64
N ALA A 791 27.43 -16.17 -34.88
CA ALA A 791 28.47 -15.27 -35.35
C ALA A 791 29.52 -14.95 -34.28
N THR A 792 30.75 -15.39 -34.52
CA THR A 792 31.93 -15.09 -33.67
C THR A 792 32.86 -14.04 -34.28
N SER A 793 32.58 -13.60 -35.51
CA SER A 793 33.33 -12.58 -36.23
C SER A 793 32.42 -11.70 -37.11
N LEU A 794 32.95 -10.57 -37.57
CA LEU A 794 32.33 -9.67 -38.55
C LEU A 794 31.78 -10.40 -39.79
N ASN A 795 32.49 -11.41 -40.28
CA ASN A 795 32.14 -12.13 -41.51
C ASN A 795 30.92 -13.04 -41.32
N ASP A 796 30.68 -13.50 -40.09
CA ASP A 796 29.61 -14.46 -39.80
C ASP A 796 28.26 -13.77 -39.58
N LEU A 797 28.25 -12.46 -39.31
CA LEU A 797 27.05 -11.70 -38.94
C LEU A 797 25.95 -11.72 -40.03
N GLN A 798 26.33 -11.70 -41.31
CA GLN A 798 25.40 -11.80 -42.44
C GLN A 798 25.00 -13.25 -42.79
N THR A 799 25.43 -14.24 -42.00
CA THR A 799 25.04 -15.65 -42.23
C THR A 799 23.68 -15.93 -41.60
N ALA A 800 22.71 -16.30 -42.43
CA ALA A 800 21.40 -16.80 -42.00
C ALA A 800 21.52 -18.27 -41.56
N TRP A 801 21.56 -18.53 -40.25
CA TRP A 801 21.63 -19.86 -39.65
C TRP A 801 20.25 -20.51 -39.59
N ARG A 802 19.64 -20.73 -40.75
CA ARG A 802 18.25 -21.19 -40.92
C ARG A 802 17.93 -22.44 -40.10
N GLY A 803 18.85 -23.40 -40.02
CA GLY A 803 18.73 -24.60 -39.18
C GLY A 803 18.57 -24.35 -37.67
N LEU A 804 18.89 -23.15 -37.19
CA LEU A 804 18.73 -22.70 -35.80
C LEU A 804 17.63 -21.65 -35.64
N SER A 805 16.80 -21.42 -36.67
CA SER A 805 15.65 -20.53 -36.61
C SER A 805 14.63 -21.01 -35.57
N TRP A 806 14.37 -20.18 -34.55
CA TRP A 806 13.37 -20.39 -33.50
C TRP A 806 12.04 -20.98 -33.99
N SER A 807 11.53 -20.50 -35.13
CA SER A 807 10.24 -20.88 -35.72
C SER A 807 10.29 -21.98 -36.79
N SER A 808 11.47 -22.38 -37.29
CA SER A 808 11.56 -23.19 -38.52
C SER A 808 12.89 -23.93 -38.78
N GLY A 809 13.85 -23.90 -37.85
CA GLY A 809 15.09 -24.67 -37.94
C GLY A 809 14.96 -26.07 -37.37
N SER A 810 15.71 -27.04 -37.89
CA SER A 810 15.76 -28.44 -37.42
C SER A 810 17.19 -29.00 -37.34
N ASP A 811 18.19 -28.14 -37.07
CA ASP A 811 19.54 -28.63 -36.76
C ASP A 811 19.59 -29.25 -35.35
N GLY A 812 20.20 -30.43 -35.25
CA GLY A 812 20.43 -31.11 -33.98
C GLY A 812 19.24 -31.93 -33.48
N SER A 813 18.91 -31.80 -32.19
CA SER A 813 17.71 -32.33 -31.57
C SER A 813 17.24 -31.36 -30.49
N LEU A 814 16.01 -31.50 -30.00
CA LEU A 814 15.44 -30.65 -28.94
C LEU A 814 16.35 -30.55 -27.70
N GLU A 815 16.97 -31.67 -27.33
CA GLU A 815 17.86 -31.79 -26.18
C GLU A 815 19.18 -31.01 -26.35
N ASN A 816 19.48 -30.52 -27.56
CA ASN A 816 20.69 -29.77 -27.92
C ASN A 816 20.40 -28.33 -28.35
N HIS A 817 19.38 -28.12 -29.18
CA HIS A 817 18.96 -26.84 -29.74
C HIS A 817 17.42 -26.76 -29.72
N THR A 818 16.85 -25.73 -29.09
CA THR A 818 15.38 -25.59 -29.05
C THR A 818 14.86 -24.75 -30.21
N THR A 819 14.07 -25.39 -31.07
CA THR A 819 13.32 -24.75 -32.17
C THR A 819 11.91 -25.33 -32.20
N LEU A 820 10.96 -24.62 -32.81
CA LEU A 820 9.59 -25.12 -32.98
C LEU A 820 9.54 -26.48 -33.71
N PRO A 821 10.28 -26.73 -34.81
CA PRO A 821 10.36 -28.06 -35.42
C PRO A 821 10.91 -29.12 -34.47
N ASN A 822 12.00 -28.86 -33.75
CA ASN A 822 12.59 -29.83 -32.81
C ASN A 822 11.62 -30.23 -31.68
N ILE A 823 10.67 -29.36 -31.33
CA ILE A 823 9.57 -29.68 -30.39
C ILE A 823 8.49 -30.51 -31.09
N LEU A 824 8.04 -30.12 -32.28
CA LEU A 824 7.01 -30.83 -33.05
C LEU A 824 7.44 -32.24 -33.47
N GLU A 825 8.73 -32.46 -33.75
CA GLU A 825 9.29 -33.77 -34.10
C GLU A 825 9.16 -34.81 -32.97
N LYS A 826 8.94 -34.39 -31.71
CA LYS A 826 8.60 -35.28 -30.59
C LYS A 826 7.17 -35.83 -30.67
N PHE A 827 6.28 -35.17 -31.42
CA PHE A 827 4.88 -35.57 -31.64
C PHE A 827 4.65 -36.15 -33.04
N ASN A 828 5.34 -35.63 -34.06
CA ASN A 828 5.34 -36.16 -35.43
C ASN A 828 6.77 -36.18 -36.01
N PRO A 829 7.46 -37.33 -36.02
CA PRO A 829 8.83 -37.45 -36.53
C PRO A 829 8.94 -37.44 -38.07
N THR A 830 7.82 -37.32 -38.80
CA THR A 830 7.83 -37.15 -40.27
C THR A 830 7.44 -35.72 -40.68
N LEU A 831 7.92 -34.73 -39.92
CA LEU A 831 7.67 -33.31 -40.16
C LEU A 831 8.39 -32.82 -41.45
N ILE A 832 7.72 -32.01 -42.25
CA ILE A 832 8.21 -31.51 -43.54
C ILE A 832 8.28 -29.97 -43.53
N GLY A 833 9.23 -29.41 -44.27
CA GLY A 833 9.33 -27.95 -44.49
C GLY A 833 10.24 -27.22 -43.51
N ALA A 834 10.71 -27.90 -42.46
CA ALA A 834 11.78 -27.39 -41.61
C ALA A 834 13.05 -27.11 -42.43
N SER A 835 13.86 -26.18 -41.94
CA SER A 835 15.09 -25.72 -42.58
C SER A 835 16.31 -26.22 -41.80
N THR A 836 17.45 -26.36 -42.48
CA THR A 836 18.70 -26.90 -41.91
C THR A 836 19.91 -26.11 -42.39
N GLY A 837 20.98 -26.08 -41.58
CA GLY A 837 22.23 -25.39 -41.88
C GLY A 837 22.06 -23.90 -42.25
N THR A 838 22.88 -23.44 -43.19
CA THR A 838 23.01 -22.01 -43.58
C THR A 838 22.68 -21.70 -45.03
N GLN A 839 22.45 -22.71 -45.88
CA GLN A 839 22.30 -22.52 -47.32
C GLN A 839 20.88 -22.11 -47.72
N LYS A 840 20.73 -21.54 -48.92
CA LYS A 840 19.43 -21.12 -49.44
C LYS A 840 18.59 -22.32 -49.90
N GLU A 841 19.27 -23.36 -50.38
CA GLU A 841 18.70 -24.61 -50.88
C GLU A 841 18.14 -25.46 -49.73
N THR A 842 18.69 -25.31 -48.53
CA THR A 842 18.24 -25.97 -47.29
C THR A 842 17.24 -25.11 -46.50
N SER A 843 16.68 -24.04 -47.09
CA SER A 843 15.72 -23.16 -46.40
C SER A 843 14.34 -23.77 -46.18
N GLY A 844 14.05 -24.96 -46.71
CA GLY A 844 12.73 -25.61 -46.61
C GLY A 844 11.60 -24.66 -47.02
N PHE A 845 10.68 -24.42 -46.09
CA PHE A 845 9.58 -23.45 -46.19
C PHE A 845 9.75 -22.21 -45.30
N ASN A 846 10.97 -21.99 -44.78
CA ASN A 846 11.37 -20.66 -44.34
C ASN A 846 11.66 -19.82 -45.60
N VAL A 847 10.69 -18.97 -45.96
CA VAL A 847 10.74 -18.01 -47.08
C VAL A 847 11.11 -16.59 -46.64
N ALA A 848 11.41 -16.41 -45.35
CA ALA A 848 11.86 -15.16 -44.77
C ALA A 848 13.20 -14.69 -45.36
N LYS A 849 13.42 -13.37 -45.35
CA LYS A 849 14.53 -12.69 -46.05
C LYS A 849 15.07 -11.54 -45.20
N GLU A 850 16.38 -11.47 -45.05
CA GLU A 850 17.07 -10.35 -44.41
C GLU A 850 16.64 -8.99 -44.98
N GLY A 851 16.47 -7.98 -44.11
CA GLY A 851 16.01 -6.65 -44.49
C GLY A 851 14.57 -6.56 -45.02
N ALA A 852 13.77 -7.63 -44.95
CA ALA A 852 12.36 -7.58 -45.33
C ALA A 852 11.56 -6.65 -44.41
N VAL A 853 10.63 -5.92 -45.01
CA VAL A 853 9.61 -5.09 -44.36
C VAL A 853 8.22 -5.63 -44.74
N SER A 854 7.15 -5.13 -44.12
CA SER A 854 5.79 -5.69 -44.25
C SER A 854 5.35 -5.87 -45.72
N ARG A 855 5.69 -4.91 -46.60
CA ARG A 855 5.38 -4.92 -48.04
C ARG A 855 5.94 -6.13 -48.80
N ASN A 856 6.90 -6.85 -48.22
CA ASN A 856 7.50 -8.05 -48.81
C ASN A 856 6.71 -9.33 -48.51
N LEU A 857 5.87 -9.36 -47.47
CA LEU A 857 5.12 -10.56 -47.08
C LEU A 857 4.17 -11.10 -48.18
N PRO A 858 3.42 -10.30 -48.95
CA PRO A 858 2.57 -10.83 -50.01
C PRO A 858 3.33 -11.55 -51.14
N ALA A 859 4.63 -11.27 -51.28
CA ALA A 859 5.52 -12.02 -52.17
C ALA A 859 6.05 -13.31 -51.50
N GLN A 860 6.36 -13.27 -50.20
CA GLN A 860 6.75 -14.47 -49.44
C GLN A 860 5.61 -15.51 -49.35
N ALA A 861 4.36 -15.08 -49.15
CA ALA A 861 3.20 -15.99 -49.11
C ALA A 861 3.02 -16.75 -50.43
N ARG A 862 3.09 -16.06 -51.57
CA ARG A 862 3.04 -16.69 -52.90
C ARG A 862 4.22 -17.63 -53.15
N GLU A 863 5.44 -17.22 -52.77
CA GLU A 863 6.62 -18.09 -52.86
C GLU A 863 6.47 -19.36 -52.01
N LEU A 864 5.90 -19.26 -50.80
CA LEU A 864 5.61 -20.40 -49.94
C LEU A 864 4.58 -21.34 -50.57
N ILE A 865 3.48 -20.79 -51.06
CA ILE A 865 2.38 -21.55 -51.68
C ILE A 865 2.90 -22.34 -52.89
N GLU A 866 3.66 -21.72 -53.79
CA GLU A 866 4.22 -22.41 -54.96
C GLU A 866 5.28 -23.45 -54.56
N ARG A 867 6.14 -23.17 -53.57
CA ARG A 867 7.06 -24.17 -53.00
C ARG A 867 6.29 -25.39 -52.48
N MET A 868 5.23 -25.19 -51.70
CA MET A 868 4.39 -26.28 -51.17
C MET A 868 3.69 -27.06 -52.29
N LYS A 869 3.06 -26.40 -53.27
CA LYS A 869 2.42 -27.05 -54.44
C LYS A 869 3.42 -27.89 -55.25
N SER A 870 4.69 -27.50 -55.30
CA SER A 870 5.74 -28.17 -56.08
C SER A 870 6.39 -29.40 -55.39
N LYS A 871 6.14 -29.60 -54.08
CA LYS A 871 6.80 -30.63 -53.27
C LYS A 871 6.00 -31.93 -53.30
N PRO A 872 6.49 -33.02 -53.95
CA PRO A 872 5.71 -34.25 -54.12
C PRO A 872 5.46 -35.02 -52.81
N ASP A 873 6.26 -34.75 -51.78
CA ASP A 873 6.18 -35.42 -50.47
C ASP A 873 5.06 -34.88 -49.57
N ILE A 874 4.25 -33.94 -50.08
CA ILE A 874 3.18 -33.25 -49.33
C ILE A 874 1.86 -33.43 -50.06
N ASN A 875 0.83 -33.89 -49.34
CA ASN A 875 -0.53 -33.78 -49.80
C ASN A 875 -1.02 -32.34 -49.57
N TYR A 876 -0.81 -31.47 -50.56
CA TYR A 876 -1.13 -30.05 -50.48
C TYR A 876 -2.57 -29.78 -49.99
N LYS A 877 -3.53 -30.68 -50.19
CA LYS A 877 -4.91 -30.53 -49.69
C LYS A 877 -5.15 -31.07 -48.29
N GLU A 878 -4.65 -32.26 -47.97
CA GLU A 878 -5.05 -32.99 -46.75
C GLU A 878 -4.09 -32.86 -45.56
N ASP A 879 -2.83 -32.47 -45.79
CA ASP A 879 -1.85 -32.25 -44.73
C ASP A 879 -2.14 -30.96 -43.96
N TRP A 880 -1.86 -30.91 -42.65
CA TRP A 880 -1.92 -29.69 -41.86
C TRP A 880 -0.61 -28.90 -41.89
N LYS A 881 -0.72 -27.59 -42.10
CA LYS A 881 0.40 -26.64 -42.16
C LYS A 881 0.37 -25.71 -40.95
N LEU A 882 1.50 -25.59 -40.24
CA LEU A 882 1.75 -24.56 -39.25
C LEU A 882 2.66 -23.49 -39.85
N VAL A 883 2.10 -22.29 -40.08
CA VAL A 883 2.82 -21.15 -40.68
C VAL A 883 3.10 -20.13 -39.58
N THR A 884 4.36 -19.70 -39.42
CA THR A 884 4.73 -18.64 -38.47
C THR A 884 5.14 -17.36 -39.19
N ILE A 885 4.56 -16.23 -38.78
CA ILE A 885 4.80 -14.91 -39.34
C ILE A 885 5.33 -13.99 -38.24
N LEU A 886 6.50 -13.40 -38.48
CA LEU A 886 7.05 -12.27 -37.70
C LEU A 886 7.67 -11.27 -38.69
N ILE A 887 7.16 -10.05 -38.71
CA ILE A 887 7.64 -8.93 -39.53
C ILE A 887 7.37 -7.62 -38.78
N GLY A 888 7.99 -6.52 -39.18
CA GLY A 888 7.66 -5.18 -38.70
C GLY A 888 8.78 -4.50 -37.91
N GLY A 889 9.80 -5.24 -37.48
CA GLY A 889 11.00 -4.66 -36.86
C GLY A 889 11.68 -3.67 -37.78
N ASN A 890 11.95 -4.08 -39.04
CA ASN A 890 12.55 -3.19 -40.04
C ASN A 890 11.64 -2.00 -40.40
N ASP A 891 10.32 -2.18 -40.49
CA ASP A 891 9.37 -1.09 -40.74
C ASP A 891 9.45 -0.02 -39.63
N LEU A 892 9.33 -0.44 -38.36
CA LEU A 892 9.40 0.44 -37.20
C LEU A 892 10.78 1.11 -37.07
N CYS A 893 11.86 0.36 -37.32
CA CYS A 893 13.22 0.87 -37.31
C CYS A 893 13.52 1.94 -38.39
N GLN A 894 12.68 2.04 -39.43
CA GLN A 894 12.79 3.02 -40.52
C GLN A 894 11.67 4.07 -40.52
N TYR A 895 10.63 3.94 -39.68
CA TYR A 895 9.43 4.80 -39.67
C TYR A 895 9.73 6.31 -39.65
N CYS A 896 10.63 6.75 -38.77
CA CYS A 896 11.00 8.16 -38.66
C CYS A 896 11.67 8.75 -39.92
N LEU A 897 12.16 7.92 -40.84
CA LEU A 897 12.81 8.32 -42.09
C LEU A 897 11.82 8.41 -43.26
N ASP A 898 10.77 7.57 -43.26
CA ASP A 898 9.67 7.60 -44.23
C ASP A 898 8.35 7.12 -43.58
N LYS A 899 7.65 8.07 -42.95
CA LYS A 899 6.40 7.81 -42.22
C LYS A 899 5.23 7.41 -43.14
N GLU A 900 5.33 7.62 -44.46
CA GLU A 900 4.29 7.22 -45.41
C GLU A 900 4.50 5.76 -45.83
N THR A 901 5.70 5.39 -46.29
CA THR A 901 6.01 4.00 -46.67
C THR A 901 5.85 3.02 -45.50
N TYR A 902 6.24 3.43 -44.30
CA TYR A 902 6.24 2.58 -43.10
C TYR A 902 5.09 2.91 -42.12
N SER A 903 4.02 3.57 -42.57
CA SER A 903 2.87 3.90 -41.71
C SER A 903 2.19 2.65 -41.14
N VAL A 904 1.52 2.81 -39.99
CA VAL A 904 0.75 1.73 -39.34
C VAL A 904 -0.31 1.16 -40.30
N GLU A 905 -0.99 2.02 -41.05
CA GLU A 905 -2.01 1.64 -42.02
C GLU A 905 -1.42 0.80 -43.17
N ASN A 906 -0.25 1.19 -43.69
CA ASN A 906 0.43 0.42 -44.72
C ASN A 906 0.95 -0.92 -44.16
N TYR A 907 1.53 -0.94 -42.96
CA TYR A 907 1.94 -2.16 -42.27
C TYR A 907 0.76 -3.16 -42.11
N VAL A 908 -0.36 -2.70 -41.56
CA VAL A 908 -1.59 -3.50 -41.35
C VAL A 908 -2.19 -3.96 -42.68
N LYS A 909 -2.20 -3.10 -43.71
CA LYS A 909 -2.67 -3.46 -45.04
C LYS A 909 -1.81 -4.58 -45.64
N HIS A 910 -0.49 -4.49 -45.55
CA HIS A 910 0.40 -5.55 -46.05
C HIS A 910 0.24 -6.87 -45.29
N LEU A 911 -0.07 -6.83 -43.98
CA LEU A 911 -0.49 -8.02 -43.23
C LEU A 911 -1.80 -8.60 -43.78
N GLN A 912 -2.82 -7.77 -43.99
CA GLN A 912 -4.10 -8.21 -44.55
C GLN A 912 -3.93 -8.81 -45.95
N ASP A 913 -3.24 -8.12 -46.87
CA ASP A 913 -2.93 -8.59 -48.22
C ASP A 913 -2.21 -9.95 -48.20
N THR A 914 -1.41 -10.24 -47.16
CA THR A 914 -0.71 -11.53 -46.98
C THR A 914 -1.63 -12.61 -46.45
N LEU A 915 -2.41 -12.29 -45.41
CA LEU A 915 -3.32 -13.24 -44.76
C LEU A 915 -4.50 -13.60 -45.66
N ASP A 916 -4.98 -12.67 -46.49
CA ASP A 916 -5.97 -12.91 -47.54
C ASP A 916 -5.44 -13.95 -48.56
N ILE A 917 -4.19 -13.81 -49.05
CA ILE A 917 -3.57 -14.81 -49.95
C ILE A 917 -3.51 -16.20 -49.30
N LEU A 918 -3.09 -16.28 -48.04
CA LEU A 918 -3.04 -17.57 -47.31
C LEU A 918 -4.45 -18.13 -47.10
N TYR A 919 -5.42 -17.28 -46.79
CA TYR A 919 -6.83 -17.66 -46.57
C TYR A 919 -7.56 -18.05 -47.87
N GLU A 920 -7.11 -17.60 -49.03
CA GLU A 920 -7.67 -18.00 -50.33
C GLU A 920 -7.00 -19.28 -50.89
N GLU A 921 -5.67 -19.42 -50.78
CA GLU A 921 -4.93 -20.49 -51.47
C GLU A 921 -4.49 -21.67 -50.59
N LEU A 922 -4.41 -21.53 -49.27
CA LEU A 922 -3.85 -22.58 -48.39
C LEU A 922 -4.97 -23.35 -47.64
N PRO A 923 -5.21 -24.63 -47.96
CA PRO A 923 -6.10 -25.51 -47.20
C PRO A 923 -5.41 -26.04 -45.94
N ARG A 924 -6.18 -26.34 -44.89
CA ARG A 924 -5.72 -26.94 -43.62
C ARG A 924 -4.51 -26.25 -43.00
N ALA A 925 -4.68 -25.00 -42.54
CA ALA A 925 -3.58 -24.20 -42.00
C ALA A 925 -3.89 -23.53 -40.65
N PHE A 926 -2.90 -23.56 -39.76
CA PHE A 926 -2.84 -22.72 -38.58
C PHE A 926 -1.74 -21.66 -38.80
N VAL A 927 -2.06 -20.39 -38.60
CA VAL A 927 -1.12 -19.27 -38.77
C VAL A 927 -0.82 -18.61 -37.43
N ASN A 928 0.41 -18.76 -36.94
CA ASN A 928 0.95 -17.96 -35.85
C ASN A 928 1.29 -16.56 -36.36
N MET A 929 0.53 -15.54 -35.94
CA MET A 929 0.88 -14.14 -36.15
C MET A 929 1.54 -13.62 -34.87
N VAL A 930 2.87 -13.49 -34.87
CA VAL A 930 3.63 -13.06 -33.69
C VAL A 930 3.67 -11.52 -33.65
N GLU A 931 3.35 -10.93 -32.50
CA GLU A 931 3.44 -9.46 -32.33
C GLU A 931 4.90 -8.99 -32.39
N ILE A 932 5.14 -7.78 -32.89
CA ILE A 932 6.47 -7.19 -32.88
C ILE A 932 6.96 -6.96 -31.45
N MET A 933 8.27 -7.11 -31.25
CA MET A 933 8.95 -6.76 -30.02
C MET A 933 8.80 -5.27 -29.70
N GLU A 934 8.78 -4.95 -28.41
CA GLU A 934 8.88 -3.59 -27.92
C GLU A 934 10.36 -3.17 -27.95
N LEU A 935 10.74 -2.30 -28.88
CA LEU A 935 12.15 -2.06 -29.21
C LEU A 935 12.85 -1.08 -28.27
N THR A 936 12.11 -0.36 -27.42
CA THR A 936 12.59 0.60 -26.41
C THR A 936 13.68 0.02 -25.53
N GLU A 937 13.49 -1.19 -25.00
CA GLU A 937 14.44 -1.87 -24.11
C GLU A 937 15.84 -2.05 -24.71
N LEU A 938 15.97 -2.12 -26.04
CA LEU A 938 17.28 -2.19 -26.71
C LEU A 938 18.16 -0.96 -26.43
N ARG A 939 17.58 0.18 -26.03
CA ARG A 939 18.32 1.38 -25.60
C ARG A 939 19.17 1.14 -24.35
N ARG A 940 18.86 0.12 -23.55
CA ARG A 940 19.60 -0.24 -22.32
C ARG A 940 20.98 -0.86 -22.60
N ILE A 941 21.24 -1.31 -23.83
CA ILE A 941 22.54 -1.86 -24.24
C ILE A 941 23.55 -0.72 -24.40
N GLU A 942 24.42 -0.54 -23.41
CA GLU A 942 25.44 0.52 -23.36
C GLU A 942 26.42 0.42 -24.54
N ARG A 943 26.19 1.23 -25.59
CA ARG A 943 26.89 1.16 -26.89
C ARG A 943 28.41 1.28 -26.84
N GLU A 944 28.98 1.86 -25.78
CA GLU A 944 30.43 2.05 -25.61
C GLU A 944 31.07 1.02 -24.65
N ALA A 945 30.29 0.37 -23.78
CA ALA A 945 30.80 -0.58 -22.79
C ALA A 945 30.61 -2.06 -23.18
N SER A 946 29.77 -2.34 -24.18
CA SER A 946 29.27 -3.68 -24.53
C SER A 946 30.14 -4.48 -25.51
N GLY A 947 31.09 -3.84 -26.20
CA GLY A 947 31.97 -4.52 -27.19
C GLY A 947 31.27 -4.97 -28.49
N CYS A 948 30.03 -4.52 -28.73
CA CYS A 948 29.24 -4.85 -29.92
C CYS A 948 29.95 -4.48 -31.23
N VAL A 949 29.91 -5.38 -32.21
CA VAL A 949 30.62 -5.26 -33.48
C VAL A 949 30.00 -4.22 -34.43
N HIS A 950 28.70 -3.95 -34.27
CA HIS A 950 27.98 -2.92 -35.01
C HIS A 950 27.22 -2.00 -34.05
N SER A 951 27.06 -0.75 -34.48
CA SER A 951 26.18 0.20 -33.80
C SER A 951 24.73 -0.21 -34.07
N GLY A 952 24.02 -0.71 -33.06
CA GLY A 952 22.59 -1.04 -33.18
C GLY A 952 21.76 0.11 -33.78
N ALA A 953 22.13 1.37 -33.53
CA ALA A 953 21.47 2.55 -34.08
C ALA A 953 21.75 2.87 -35.57
N SER A 954 22.52 2.04 -36.28
CA SER A 954 22.50 2.01 -37.76
C SER A 954 21.57 0.94 -38.33
N LEU A 955 21.18 -0.06 -37.51
CA LEU A 955 20.13 -1.04 -37.86
C LEU A 955 18.75 -0.47 -37.52
N CYS A 956 18.61 0.09 -36.31
CA CYS A 956 17.37 0.68 -35.81
C CYS A 956 17.51 2.18 -35.45
N PRO A 957 17.75 3.06 -36.45
CA PRO A 957 18.04 4.46 -36.21
C PRO A 957 16.90 5.20 -35.51
N CYS A 958 15.64 4.84 -35.78
CA CYS A 958 14.49 5.54 -35.21
C CYS A 958 14.29 5.28 -33.71
N ILE A 959 14.69 4.11 -33.19
CA ILE A 959 14.57 3.78 -31.76
C ILE A 959 15.81 4.21 -30.97
N LEU A 960 17.01 4.09 -31.57
CA LEU A 960 18.28 4.12 -30.85
C LEU A 960 19.11 5.41 -31.04
N ASN A 961 18.66 6.36 -31.86
CA ASN A 961 19.26 7.71 -31.96
C ASN A 961 18.49 8.85 -31.25
N PRO A 962 17.16 8.79 -31.00
CA PRO A 962 16.49 9.82 -30.20
C PRO A 962 17.07 9.96 -28.79
N GLN A 963 17.01 11.19 -28.26
CA GLN A 963 17.41 11.48 -26.89
C GLN A 963 16.38 10.93 -25.89
N GLU A 964 16.81 10.71 -24.66
CA GLU A 964 15.94 10.17 -23.62
C GLU A 964 14.81 11.15 -23.29
N ASN A 965 13.58 10.64 -23.11
CA ASN A 965 12.35 11.44 -22.96
C ASN A 965 12.00 12.37 -24.15
N SER A 966 12.62 12.24 -25.33
CA SER A 966 12.36 13.15 -26.46
C SER A 966 10.98 12.91 -27.11
N PRO A 967 10.36 13.93 -27.75
CA PRO A 967 9.10 13.77 -28.48
C PRO A 967 9.17 12.70 -29.58
N GLU A 968 10.33 12.55 -30.21
CA GLU A 968 10.60 11.54 -31.24
C GLU A 968 10.58 10.12 -30.65
N LEU A 969 11.18 9.92 -29.47
CA LEU A 969 11.13 8.64 -28.76
C LEU A 969 9.69 8.28 -28.36
N GLN A 970 8.94 9.25 -27.83
CA GLN A 970 7.53 9.06 -27.48
C GLN A 970 6.62 8.80 -28.69
N GLU A 971 6.97 9.31 -29.88
CA GLU A 971 6.27 8.95 -31.12
C GLU A 971 6.58 7.50 -31.51
N MET A 972 7.83 7.06 -31.38
CA MET A 972 8.21 5.68 -31.65
C MET A 972 7.58 4.67 -30.70
N GLU A 973 7.51 4.97 -29.40
CA GLU A 973 6.79 4.16 -28.38
C GLU A 973 5.33 3.93 -28.78
N ARG A 974 4.61 5.02 -29.13
CA ARG A 974 3.22 4.96 -29.59
C ARG A 974 3.10 4.16 -30.88
N THR A 975 3.99 4.39 -31.84
CA THR A 975 4.01 3.67 -33.13
C THR A 975 4.25 2.17 -32.94
N ASN A 976 5.15 1.78 -32.03
CA ASN A 976 5.41 0.37 -31.67
C ASN A 976 4.13 -0.29 -31.13
N ARG A 977 3.35 0.43 -30.30
CA ARG A 977 2.10 -0.08 -29.74
C ARG A 977 0.95 -0.09 -30.75
N ASP A 978 0.85 0.93 -31.60
CA ASP A 978 -0.12 0.96 -32.72
C ASP A 978 0.11 -0.22 -33.68
N PHE A 979 1.36 -0.57 -34.01
CA PHE A 979 1.67 -1.77 -34.80
C PHE A 979 1.15 -3.06 -34.15
N GLN A 980 1.39 -3.24 -32.85
CA GLN A 980 0.90 -4.37 -32.07
C GLN A 980 -0.64 -4.41 -32.03
N ASP A 981 -1.27 -3.31 -31.62
CA ASP A 981 -2.72 -3.22 -31.41
C ASP A 981 -3.49 -3.36 -32.71
N ARG A 982 -3.03 -2.74 -33.80
CA ARG A 982 -3.68 -2.91 -35.11
C ARG A 982 -3.46 -4.30 -35.71
N THR A 983 -2.34 -4.98 -35.40
CA THR A 983 -2.17 -6.40 -35.72
C THR A 983 -3.25 -7.23 -35.01
N ALA A 984 -3.40 -7.04 -33.70
CA ALA A 984 -4.42 -7.76 -32.91
C ALA A 984 -5.85 -7.46 -33.39
N MET A 985 -6.18 -6.21 -33.69
CA MET A 985 -7.48 -5.82 -34.26
C MET A 985 -7.76 -6.49 -35.62
N LEU A 986 -6.75 -6.61 -36.49
CA LEU A 986 -6.90 -7.28 -37.78
C LEU A 986 -7.23 -8.78 -37.60
N ILE A 987 -6.53 -9.48 -36.71
CA ILE A 987 -6.78 -10.91 -36.47
C ILE A 987 -8.13 -11.13 -35.76
N HIS A 988 -8.44 -10.33 -34.74
CA HIS A 988 -9.67 -10.44 -33.97
C HIS A 988 -10.92 -9.91 -34.70
N SER A 989 -10.78 -9.35 -35.90
CA SER A 989 -11.89 -8.92 -36.77
C SER A 989 -12.87 -10.03 -37.18
N GLY A 990 -12.49 -11.31 -36.99
CA GLY A 990 -13.28 -12.48 -37.39
C GLY A 990 -13.18 -12.85 -38.88
N ARG A 991 -12.51 -12.02 -39.70
CA ARG A 991 -12.33 -12.20 -41.16
C ARG A 991 -11.89 -13.61 -41.56
N TYR A 992 -10.99 -14.20 -40.78
CA TYR A 992 -10.37 -15.50 -41.07
C TYR A 992 -11.02 -16.69 -40.31
N ASN A 993 -12.13 -16.47 -39.59
CA ASN A 993 -12.77 -17.49 -38.74
C ASN A 993 -13.91 -18.27 -39.44
N LEU A 994 -14.14 -18.06 -40.75
CA LEU A 994 -15.28 -18.66 -41.48
C LEU A 994 -14.96 -20.06 -42.07
N ARG A 995 -13.72 -20.54 -41.96
CA ARG A 995 -13.25 -21.85 -42.44
C ARG A 995 -12.91 -22.74 -41.25
N GLU A 996 -13.49 -23.93 -41.19
CA GLU A 996 -13.09 -24.97 -40.21
C GLU A 996 -11.64 -25.44 -40.40
N ASP A 997 -11.07 -25.25 -41.59
CA ASP A 997 -9.71 -25.69 -41.92
C ASP A 997 -8.67 -24.54 -41.92
N PHE A 998 -9.00 -23.35 -41.41
CA PHE A 998 -8.07 -22.23 -41.35
C PHE A 998 -8.27 -21.37 -40.09
N ALA A 999 -7.17 -21.04 -39.41
CA ALA A 999 -7.19 -20.05 -38.33
C ALA A 999 -5.91 -19.20 -38.32
N VAL A 1000 -6.05 -17.91 -38.00
CA VAL A 1000 -4.93 -17.03 -37.63
C VAL A 1000 -5.04 -16.74 -36.15
N VAL A 1001 -3.93 -16.85 -35.43
CA VAL A 1001 -3.89 -16.67 -33.97
C VAL A 1001 -2.72 -15.75 -33.61
N VAL A 1002 -3.04 -14.69 -32.86
CA VAL A 1002 -2.01 -13.78 -32.32
C VAL A 1002 -1.22 -14.52 -31.24
N GLN A 1003 0.10 -14.41 -31.28
CA GLN A 1003 1.01 -14.93 -30.25
C GLN A 1003 1.74 -13.72 -29.62
N PRO A 1004 1.17 -13.08 -28.59
CA PRO A 1004 1.62 -11.78 -28.08
C PRO A 1004 2.84 -11.85 -27.16
N PHE A 1005 3.63 -12.94 -27.13
CA PHE A 1005 4.76 -13.09 -26.19
C PHE A 1005 5.91 -12.08 -26.37
N PHE A 1006 5.84 -11.17 -27.34
CA PHE A 1006 6.76 -10.03 -27.52
C PHE A 1006 6.15 -8.66 -27.21
N ARG A 1007 4.85 -8.63 -26.86
CA ARG A 1007 4.04 -7.42 -26.73
C ARG A 1007 4.55 -6.44 -25.66
N ASN A 1008 5.02 -6.95 -24.53
CA ASN A 1008 5.76 -6.20 -23.53
C ASN A 1008 7.13 -6.89 -23.39
N THR A 1009 8.23 -6.18 -23.61
CA THR A 1009 9.56 -6.81 -23.70
C THR A 1009 10.32 -6.66 -22.39
N ILE A 1010 10.98 -7.74 -21.95
CA ILE A 1010 11.81 -7.76 -20.75
C ILE A 1010 13.25 -7.99 -21.21
N MET A 1011 14.13 -7.00 -21.02
CA MET A 1011 15.56 -7.17 -21.26
C MET A 1011 16.13 -8.22 -20.29
N PRO A 1012 16.74 -9.33 -20.75
CA PRO A 1012 17.47 -10.23 -19.88
C PRO A 1012 18.66 -9.49 -19.25
N LEU A 1013 18.86 -9.68 -17.94
CA LEU A 1013 20.00 -9.11 -17.23
C LEU A 1013 20.96 -10.20 -16.77
N ASP A 1014 22.24 -9.85 -16.71
CA ASP A 1014 23.31 -10.66 -16.13
C ASP A 1014 23.39 -10.48 -14.60
N ASN A 1015 24.32 -11.19 -13.97
CA ASN A 1015 24.53 -11.16 -12.52
C ASN A 1015 24.97 -9.77 -11.99
N ASP A 1016 25.47 -8.87 -12.86
CA ASP A 1016 25.85 -7.49 -12.53
C ASP A 1016 24.65 -6.52 -12.75
N GLY A 1017 23.49 -7.02 -13.17
CA GLY A 1017 22.29 -6.22 -13.46
C GLY A 1017 22.32 -5.48 -14.80
N LYS A 1018 23.26 -5.81 -15.69
CA LYS A 1018 23.40 -5.23 -17.04
C LYS A 1018 22.75 -6.14 -18.08
N PRO A 1019 22.46 -5.67 -19.32
CA PRO A 1019 21.89 -6.54 -20.36
C PRO A 1019 22.76 -7.77 -20.64
N ASP A 1020 22.21 -8.97 -20.48
CA ASP A 1020 22.91 -10.23 -20.77
C ASP A 1020 23.09 -10.40 -22.28
N LEU A 1021 24.22 -9.91 -22.78
CA LEU A 1021 24.58 -9.93 -24.20
C LEU A 1021 24.67 -11.35 -24.77
N SER A 1022 24.73 -12.40 -23.95
CA SER A 1022 24.77 -13.78 -24.48
C SER A 1022 23.43 -14.24 -25.06
N PHE A 1023 22.34 -13.51 -24.85
CA PHE A 1023 21.09 -13.67 -25.61
C PHE A 1023 21.13 -13.07 -27.01
N PHE A 1024 22.12 -12.23 -27.33
CA PHE A 1024 22.24 -11.49 -28.58
C PHE A 1024 23.46 -11.95 -29.41
N ALA A 1025 23.37 -11.77 -30.72
CA ALA A 1025 24.48 -11.98 -31.64
C ALA A 1025 25.55 -10.89 -31.44
N SER A 1026 26.71 -11.02 -32.10
CA SER A 1026 27.82 -10.07 -31.99
C SER A 1026 27.49 -8.63 -32.43
N ASP A 1027 26.33 -8.38 -33.06
CA ASP A 1027 25.82 -7.04 -33.38
C ASP A 1027 24.94 -6.41 -32.28
N CYS A 1028 24.63 -7.17 -31.22
CA CYS A 1028 23.76 -6.79 -30.12
C CYS A 1028 22.33 -6.37 -30.54
N PHE A 1029 21.84 -6.88 -31.67
CA PHE A 1029 20.52 -6.57 -32.22
C PHE A 1029 19.75 -7.83 -32.63
N HIS A 1030 20.38 -8.76 -33.35
CA HIS A 1030 19.81 -10.08 -33.59
C HIS A 1030 20.00 -10.99 -32.36
N PHE A 1031 19.14 -11.99 -32.19
CA PHE A 1031 19.30 -12.96 -31.10
C PHE A 1031 20.41 -13.99 -31.39
N SER A 1032 21.13 -14.40 -30.35
CA SER A 1032 22.03 -15.56 -30.38
C SER A 1032 21.24 -16.88 -30.40
N GLU A 1033 21.93 -18.02 -30.48
CA GLU A 1033 21.32 -19.34 -30.28
C GLU A 1033 20.54 -19.45 -28.95
N ARG A 1034 21.00 -18.78 -27.88
CA ARG A 1034 20.29 -18.71 -26.58
C ARG A 1034 18.98 -17.93 -26.69
N GLY A 1035 18.98 -16.79 -27.39
CA GLY A 1035 17.77 -16.00 -27.63
C GLY A 1035 16.77 -16.71 -28.54
N GLN A 1036 17.24 -17.35 -29.62
CA GLN A 1036 16.42 -18.17 -30.51
C GLN A 1036 15.73 -19.33 -29.76
N ALA A 1037 16.45 -19.99 -28.85
CA ALA A 1037 15.91 -21.07 -28.02
C ALA A 1037 14.77 -20.58 -27.11
N GLU A 1038 14.89 -19.40 -26.50
CA GLU A 1038 13.81 -18.83 -25.68
C GLU A 1038 12.63 -18.33 -26.53
N MET A 1039 12.85 -17.80 -27.75
CA MET A 1039 11.77 -17.49 -28.69
C MET A 1039 10.95 -18.73 -29.07
N ALA A 1040 11.62 -19.87 -29.30
CA ALA A 1040 10.98 -21.14 -29.62
C ALA A 1040 10.14 -21.67 -28.45
N LYS A 1041 10.69 -21.64 -27.22
CA LYS A 1041 9.97 -21.97 -25.97
C LYS A 1041 8.74 -21.08 -25.78
N ALA A 1042 8.88 -19.78 -25.99
CA ALA A 1042 7.80 -18.82 -25.85
C ALA A 1042 6.67 -19.11 -26.84
N LEU A 1043 6.96 -19.23 -28.14
CA LEU A 1043 5.96 -19.54 -29.18
C LEU A 1043 5.22 -20.85 -28.89
N TRP A 1044 5.94 -21.92 -28.54
CA TRP A 1044 5.33 -23.21 -28.21
C TRP A 1044 4.38 -23.10 -27.01
N ASN A 1045 4.83 -22.49 -25.91
CA ASN A 1045 4.02 -22.29 -24.72
C ASN A 1045 2.79 -21.41 -24.99
N ASN A 1046 2.91 -20.41 -25.86
CA ASN A 1046 1.82 -19.49 -26.22
C ASN A 1046 0.78 -20.17 -27.14
N MET A 1047 1.19 -21.08 -28.01
CA MET A 1047 0.27 -21.96 -28.76
C MET A 1047 -0.59 -22.85 -27.83
N LEU A 1048 -0.03 -23.29 -26.70
CA LEU A 1048 -0.71 -24.08 -25.66
C LEU A 1048 -1.42 -23.23 -24.57
N GLU A 1049 -1.64 -21.93 -24.81
CA GLU A 1049 -2.42 -21.06 -23.93
C GLU A 1049 -3.72 -20.58 -24.61
N PRO A 1050 -4.88 -20.56 -23.92
CA PRO A 1050 -6.15 -20.07 -24.47
C PRO A 1050 -6.04 -18.64 -25.05
N VAL A 1051 -6.72 -18.39 -26.16
CA VAL A 1051 -6.86 -17.03 -26.70
C VAL A 1051 -7.59 -16.16 -25.67
N GLY A 1052 -7.02 -15.01 -25.34
CA GLY A 1052 -7.45 -14.16 -24.21
C GLY A 1052 -6.67 -14.40 -22.91
N SER A 1053 -5.99 -15.55 -22.76
CA SER A 1053 -5.13 -15.88 -21.60
C SER A 1053 -3.66 -16.14 -21.96
N LYS A 1054 -3.29 -15.88 -23.22
CA LYS A 1054 -1.92 -15.98 -23.73
C LYS A 1054 -0.97 -15.02 -23.02
N GLN A 1055 0.23 -15.49 -22.70
CA GLN A 1055 1.30 -14.65 -22.17
C GLN A 1055 1.72 -13.56 -23.16
N SER A 1056 1.88 -12.34 -22.64
CA SER A 1056 2.19 -11.12 -23.41
C SER A 1056 3.66 -10.66 -23.32
N TYR A 1057 4.54 -11.52 -22.80
CA TYR A 1057 5.97 -11.24 -22.61
C TYR A 1057 6.81 -12.53 -22.70
N ASN A 1058 8.09 -12.39 -23.03
CA ASN A 1058 9.04 -13.49 -23.05
C ASN A 1058 9.89 -13.45 -21.77
N ASN A 1059 10.04 -14.60 -21.11
CA ASN A 1059 10.93 -14.74 -19.97
C ASN A 1059 12.27 -15.32 -20.46
N PHE A 1060 13.22 -14.43 -20.76
CA PHE A 1060 14.59 -14.76 -21.15
C PHE A 1060 15.45 -15.25 -19.97
N THR A 1061 15.01 -16.30 -19.28
CA THR A 1061 15.78 -17.07 -18.28
C THR A 1061 16.11 -18.44 -18.88
N TYR A 1062 17.36 -18.92 -18.86
CA TYR A 1062 17.64 -20.25 -19.43
C TYR A 1062 17.18 -21.35 -18.47
N GLU A 1063 16.16 -22.09 -18.90
CA GLU A 1063 15.64 -23.26 -18.20
C GLU A 1063 15.28 -24.34 -19.23
N ARG A 1064 15.67 -25.60 -18.98
CA ARG A 1064 15.41 -26.71 -19.91
C ARG A 1064 13.99 -27.23 -19.85
N SER A 1065 13.41 -27.27 -18.66
CA SER A 1065 12.08 -27.79 -18.33
C SER A 1065 10.90 -26.87 -18.68
N LYS A 1066 11.16 -25.67 -19.23
CA LYS A 1066 10.14 -24.62 -19.48
C LYS A 1066 9.04 -25.01 -20.48
N LEU A 1067 9.21 -26.09 -21.27
CA LEU A 1067 8.24 -26.47 -22.30
C LEU A 1067 6.98 -27.07 -21.70
N LYS A 1068 5.83 -26.43 -21.92
CA LYS A 1068 4.51 -26.95 -21.57
C LYS A 1068 4.18 -28.18 -22.42
N CYS A 1069 3.42 -29.11 -21.83
CA CYS A 1069 2.82 -30.24 -22.54
C CYS A 1069 1.33 -29.97 -22.83
N PRO A 1070 0.79 -30.44 -23.96
CA PRO A 1070 -0.66 -30.56 -24.13
C PRO A 1070 -1.26 -31.42 -23.01
N THR A 1071 -2.50 -31.15 -22.58
CA THR A 1071 -3.16 -31.93 -21.52
C THR A 1071 -4.18 -32.90 -22.11
N SER A 1072 -4.66 -33.86 -21.31
CA SER A 1072 -5.76 -34.75 -21.73
C SER A 1072 -7.09 -34.02 -21.96
N GLU A 1073 -7.27 -32.85 -21.35
CA GLU A 1073 -8.45 -31.99 -21.54
C GLU A 1073 -8.27 -31.03 -22.72
N HIS A 1074 -7.04 -30.60 -22.98
CA HIS A 1074 -6.65 -29.69 -24.04
C HIS A 1074 -5.45 -30.26 -24.83
N PRO A 1075 -5.66 -31.32 -25.65
CA PRO A 1075 -4.62 -31.93 -26.48
C PRO A 1075 -4.36 -31.15 -27.78
N PHE A 1076 -5.11 -30.06 -28.01
CA PHE A 1076 -5.11 -29.26 -29.23
C PHE A 1076 -4.43 -27.90 -29.03
N ILE A 1077 -4.04 -27.27 -30.14
CA ILE A 1077 -3.53 -25.90 -30.16
C ILE A 1077 -4.70 -24.90 -30.05
N PHE A 1078 -4.53 -23.83 -29.27
CA PHE A 1078 -5.60 -22.89 -28.99
C PHE A 1078 -5.87 -21.91 -30.14
N THR A 1079 -7.15 -21.80 -30.47
CA THR A 1079 -7.78 -20.91 -31.46
C THR A 1079 -8.93 -20.14 -30.80
N PRO A 1080 -9.45 -19.04 -31.39
CA PRO A 1080 -10.57 -18.29 -30.79
C PRO A 1080 -11.82 -19.15 -30.51
N LYS A 1081 -12.08 -20.17 -31.34
CA LYS A 1081 -13.24 -21.05 -31.21
C LYS A 1081 -13.14 -22.03 -30.04
N ASN A 1082 -11.99 -22.71 -29.89
CA ASN A 1082 -11.77 -23.65 -28.78
C ASN A 1082 -11.37 -22.96 -27.46
N SER A 1083 -11.23 -21.62 -27.47
CA SER A 1083 -11.02 -20.77 -26.28
C SER A 1083 -12.33 -20.12 -25.77
N ASN A 1084 -13.50 -20.61 -26.19
CA ASN A 1084 -14.84 -20.13 -25.78
C ASN A 1084 -15.16 -18.63 -26.07
N LEU A 1085 -14.42 -17.95 -26.94
CA LEU A 1085 -14.62 -16.52 -27.27
C LEU A 1085 -15.83 -16.23 -28.21
N GLN A 1086 -16.63 -17.24 -28.57
CA GLN A 1086 -17.74 -17.10 -29.52
C GLN A 1086 -19.09 -16.73 -28.87
N THR A 1087 -19.16 -15.56 -28.23
CA THR A 1087 -20.43 -14.90 -27.83
C THR A 1087 -20.54 -13.42 -28.18
N LEU A 1088 -19.54 -12.84 -28.87
CA LEU A 1088 -19.56 -11.47 -29.40
C LEU A 1088 -19.29 -11.43 -30.92
N GLY A 1089 -19.87 -12.38 -31.65
CA GLY A 1089 -19.92 -12.39 -33.12
C GLY A 1089 -21.30 -11.99 -33.64
N ILE A 1090 -21.38 -10.97 -34.48
CA ILE A 1090 -22.65 -10.42 -35.00
C ILE A 1090 -23.35 -11.45 -35.90
N GLU A 1091 -24.55 -11.89 -35.53
CA GLU A 1091 -25.45 -12.54 -36.49
C GLU A 1091 -25.95 -11.51 -37.51
N ALA A 1092 -25.48 -11.63 -38.76
CA ALA A 1092 -26.01 -10.88 -39.90
C ALA A 1092 -27.36 -11.46 -40.37
N GLY A 1093 -28.32 -11.56 -39.44
CA GLY A 1093 -29.70 -11.99 -39.67
C GLY A 1093 -30.66 -10.80 -39.75
N SER A 1094 -31.57 -10.79 -40.72
CA SER A 1094 -32.39 -9.62 -41.02
C SER A 1094 -33.54 -9.40 -40.03
N ASN A 1095 -33.45 -8.34 -39.22
CA ASN A 1095 -34.55 -7.39 -38.99
C ASN A 1095 -33.97 -6.06 -38.49
N GLY A 1096 -34.50 -4.94 -38.98
CA GLY A 1096 -33.88 -3.62 -38.77
C GLY A 1096 -34.61 -2.75 -37.75
N ASP A 1097 -33.96 -2.46 -36.63
CA ASP A 1097 -34.30 -1.32 -35.77
C ASP A 1097 -33.41 -0.11 -36.15
N VAL A 1098 -33.93 0.75 -37.01
CA VAL A 1098 -33.28 2.01 -37.38
C VAL A 1098 -33.39 2.98 -36.21
N VAL A 1099 -32.25 3.31 -35.57
CA VAL A 1099 -32.18 4.42 -34.61
C VAL A 1099 -32.75 5.68 -35.27
N PRO A 1100 -33.90 6.19 -34.83
CA PRO A 1100 -34.68 7.07 -35.67
C PRO A 1100 -34.04 8.46 -35.70
N TYR A 1101 -33.95 9.06 -36.89
CA TYR A 1101 -33.21 10.28 -37.17
C TYR A 1101 -33.55 11.47 -36.23
N TRP A 1102 -34.77 11.50 -35.68
CA TRP A 1102 -35.18 12.50 -34.68
C TRP A 1102 -34.39 12.42 -33.37
N ALA A 1103 -33.90 11.26 -32.95
CA ALA A 1103 -33.10 11.11 -31.73
C ALA A 1103 -31.75 11.82 -31.85
N VAL A 1104 -31.11 11.74 -33.03
CA VAL A 1104 -29.87 12.47 -33.35
C VAL A 1104 -30.13 13.98 -33.40
N ILE A 1105 -31.28 14.41 -33.95
CA ILE A 1105 -31.68 15.82 -33.94
C ILE A 1105 -31.91 16.33 -32.51
N ILE A 1106 -32.53 15.55 -31.61
CA ILE A 1106 -32.73 15.94 -30.22
C ILE A 1106 -31.38 16.04 -29.48
N ALA A 1107 -30.47 15.08 -29.68
CA ALA A 1107 -29.13 15.15 -29.09
C ALA A 1107 -28.34 16.38 -29.57
N ALA A 1108 -28.35 16.65 -30.88
CA ALA A 1108 -27.68 17.81 -31.47
C ALA A 1108 -28.30 19.15 -31.00
N THR A 1109 -29.63 19.26 -30.96
CA THR A 1109 -30.30 20.49 -30.50
C THR A 1109 -30.14 20.71 -29.00
N ALA A 1110 -30.16 19.67 -28.18
CA ALA A 1110 -29.84 19.77 -26.76
C ALA A 1110 -28.38 20.25 -26.53
N GLY A 1111 -27.42 19.71 -27.26
CA GLY A 1111 -26.02 20.16 -27.23
C GLY A 1111 -25.84 21.62 -27.65
N ILE A 1112 -26.49 22.04 -28.74
CA ILE A 1112 -26.46 23.43 -29.23
C ILE A 1112 -27.12 24.39 -28.22
N LEU A 1113 -28.23 24.00 -27.59
CA LEU A 1113 -28.90 24.80 -26.56
C LEU A 1113 -28.02 24.94 -25.30
N ALA A 1114 -27.39 23.85 -24.84
CA ALA A 1114 -26.47 23.87 -23.70
C ALA A 1114 -25.24 24.76 -23.98
N GLY A 1115 -24.61 24.60 -25.14
CA GLY A 1115 -23.49 25.44 -25.57
C GLY A 1115 -23.87 26.93 -25.68
N SER A 1116 -25.04 27.22 -26.24
CA SER A 1116 -25.56 28.59 -26.35
C SER A 1116 -25.81 29.24 -24.98
N LEU A 1117 -26.34 28.47 -24.02
CA LEU A 1117 -26.52 28.91 -22.64
C LEU A 1117 -25.19 29.23 -21.96
N ILE A 1118 -24.17 28.39 -22.15
CA ILE A 1118 -22.81 28.62 -21.61
C ILE A 1118 -22.20 29.91 -22.20
N VAL A 1119 -22.25 30.07 -23.53
CA VAL A 1119 -21.73 31.28 -24.20
C VAL A 1119 -22.47 32.55 -23.76
N TRP A 1120 -23.79 32.48 -23.54
CA TRP A 1120 -24.58 33.59 -23.01
C TRP A 1120 -24.21 33.96 -21.57
N VAL A 1121 -24.06 32.97 -20.69
CA VAL A 1121 -23.64 33.17 -19.28
C VAL A 1121 -22.22 33.75 -19.20
N VAL A 1122 -21.29 33.26 -20.01
CA VAL A 1122 -19.92 33.79 -20.10
C VAL A 1122 -19.94 35.24 -20.60
N SER A 1123 -20.70 35.53 -21.66
CA SER A 1123 -20.84 36.89 -22.21
C SER A 1123 -21.41 37.88 -21.19
N GLN A 1124 -22.39 37.48 -20.37
CA GLN A 1124 -22.92 38.31 -19.28
C GLN A 1124 -21.90 38.57 -18.16
N ARG A 1125 -20.99 37.63 -17.88
CA ARG A 1125 -19.90 37.83 -16.91
C ARG A 1125 -18.85 38.81 -17.45
N VAL A 1126 -18.41 38.63 -18.70
CA VAL A 1126 -17.43 39.54 -19.35
C VAL A 1126 -17.98 40.96 -19.50
N GLY A 1127 -19.25 41.11 -19.88
CA GLY A 1127 -19.91 42.43 -20.04
C GLY A 1127 -19.98 43.26 -18.75
N LYS A 1128 -20.05 42.62 -17.58
CA LYS A 1128 -20.10 43.31 -16.27
C LYS A 1128 -18.72 43.73 -15.76
N GLY A 1129 -17.64 43.08 -16.19
CA GLY A 1129 -16.27 43.43 -15.78
C GLY A 1129 -15.76 44.77 -16.32
N ARG A 1130 -16.31 45.28 -17.43
CA ARG A 1130 -15.82 46.48 -18.14
C ARG A 1130 -16.40 47.82 -17.67
N ARG A 1131 -17.15 47.88 -16.56
CA ARG A 1131 -17.85 49.10 -16.12
C ARG A 1131 -17.50 49.63 -14.71
N ALA A 1132 -16.41 49.13 -14.10
CA ALA A 1132 -16.01 49.48 -12.73
C ALA A 1132 -14.52 49.87 -12.56
N ARG A 1133 -13.90 50.47 -13.60
CA ARG A 1133 -12.61 51.18 -13.49
C ARG A 1133 -12.64 52.45 -14.34
N GLY A 1134 -12.74 53.60 -13.69
CA GLY A 1134 -12.74 54.93 -14.31
C GLY A 1134 -13.21 55.99 -13.30
N THR A 1135 -12.43 57.07 -13.16
CA THR A 1135 -12.43 58.04 -12.03
C THR A 1135 -12.06 57.42 -10.67
N ALA A 1136 -11.26 58.03 -9.79
CA ALA A 1136 -10.26 59.10 -9.91
C ALA A 1136 -9.22 58.88 -8.76
N MET A 1137 -8.02 59.45 -8.73
CA MET A 1137 -7.33 60.43 -9.60
C MET A 1137 -5.92 59.85 -9.94
N ASP A 1138 -4.81 60.51 -10.28
CA ASP A 1138 -4.42 61.93 -10.42
C ASP A 1138 -3.30 62.06 -11.49
N GLY A 1139 -2.72 63.25 -11.70
CA GLY A 1139 -1.57 63.42 -12.60
C GLY A 1139 -0.73 64.69 -12.38
N LYS A 1140 0.60 64.55 -12.52
CA LYS A 1140 1.69 65.56 -12.63
C LYS A 1140 3.04 64.85 -12.41
N THR A 1141 4.18 65.17 -13.06
CA THR A 1141 4.45 65.75 -14.40
C THR A 1141 5.92 65.44 -14.77
N THR A 1142 6.23 65.34 -16.08
CA THR A 1142 7.54 65.61 -16.73
C THR A 1142 8.87 65.21 -16.05
N ALA A 1143 9.67 64.36 -16.73
CA ALA A 1143 10.92 64.75 -17.42
C ALA A 1143 12.00 63.64 -17.38
N PHE A 1144 12.67 63.47 -18.53
CA PHE A 1144 13.77 62.53 -18.85
C PHE A 1144 13.41 61.03 -18.87
#